data_AF-A0AAU7DEW6-F1
#
_entry.id   AF-A0AAU7DEW6-F1
#
_cell.length_a   1.000
_cell.length_b   1.000
_cell.length_c   1.000
_cell.angle_alpha   90.00
_cell.angle_beta   90.00
_cell.angle_gamma   90.00
#
_symmetry.space_group_name_H-M   'P 1'
#
loop_
_entity.id
_entity.type
_entity.pdbx_description
1 polymer ?
#
loop_
_entity_poly.entity_id
_entity_poly.type
_entity_poly.pdbx_seq_one_letter_code
_entity_poly.pdbx_strand_id
1 'polypeptide(L)'
;MQFFHGPLTAVLGLSLVAPAVPAQTSVSDTNQPPKRLSGRSNYHSTEIQGDARILHALNRFTFGPRPGDVDAVRTMGLDKWFDQQLHPATIGEVDLRARLAEFPAMQWNPQELLFRVPSNAIIRQALDGKIPVPERGALHAVYENQMYRVSVKKQEKEQKKVGEQAKPRMATDAVPQMAANAATLMAASNDQNSVLVQEPGSMDMNQMTAEKAAPATPVDDGQFRRMLDLAPEQRVQRLVAMQPESFEAFFKSLKQQQRNALMQDLSPNLKEVVLDLDNPQRLVNEEMIAQRLTHDIYANAQLQEVMTDFWLNHFNVFLHKNEATPYYLVSFERDVIRPRALGKFEDLLEATAHSPAMMLYLDNASSIGPDSMAAERADRRPNNKKKREGLNENYARELMELHTLGVNGGYSQADVTHVARILTGWTVERPERGGGFQFEPNRHEPGTKAVMGEKFKDHGEQEGRELLHMLATRPATAQFISRKLALRFVSDDPPQALVDRMAKTFLSTNGDIAAVLSTLFHAPEFWDANIYRAKVKTPVEFVVSAARAGNADIENMQPLANAVREMGMPLYGCVTPNGYSWQSDTWVSTNALVNRMNFALSLAANRLPGISIAWDPTANVNNDATMLQTNPASPDPQVEESRLEALLVSGGVSDSTRTAVLQQFEQQRNQIQNSAAAMPVAVSERQKFRARAVSDVERQDQVLAGLLLGSPEFQRR
;
A
#
# COMPACT_ATOMS: atom_id res chain seq x y z
N MET A 1 32.86 -12.82 -34.92
CA MET A 1 32.21 -14.05 -34.40
C MET A 1 32.15 -13.94 -32.88
N GLN A 2 31.43 -12.96 -32.31
CA GLN A 2 30.00 -12.93 -31.99
C GLN A 2 29.51 -14.10 -31.10
N PHE A 3 29.62 -13.90 -29.78
CA PHE A 3 28.70 -14.40 -28.77
C PHE A 3 27.89 -13.20 -28.29
N PHE A 4 26.57 -13.19 -28.49
CA PHE A 4 25.65 -12.27 -27.83
C PHE A 4 24.69 -13.10 -26.98
N HIS A 5 24.90 -13.08 -25.67
CA HIS A 5 23.87 -13.37 -24.68
C HIS A 5 23.09 -12.06 -24.46
N GLY A 6 21.84 -12.01 -24.93
CA GLY A 6 20.89 -10.94 -24.61
C GLY A 6 19.97 -11.39 -23.47
N PRO A 7 19.66 -10.54 -22.47
CA PRO A 7 18.81 -10.90 -21.34
C PRO A 7 17.32 -10.91 -21.69
N LEU A 8 16.59 -11.68 -20.89
CA LEU A 8 15.15 -12.02 -20.82
C LEU A 8 14.09 -10.90 -21.07
N THR A 9 14.49 -9.66 -21.33
CA THR A 9 13.67 -8.45 -21.12
C THR A 9 13.36 -7.66 -22.39
N ALA A 10 14.13 -7.84 -23.46
CA ALA A 10 14.05 -6.97 -24.63
C ALA A 10 12.85 -7.24 -25.56
N VAL A 11 12.37 -8.48 -25.66
CA VAL A 11 11.41 -8.88 -26.71
C VAL A 11 9.94 -8.59 -26.34
N LEU A 12 9.57 -8.63 -25.05
CA LEU A 12 8.20 -8.31 -24.58
C LEU A 12 8.00 -6.82 -24.22
N GLY A 13 9.08 -6.04 -24.04
CA GLY A 13 9.02 -4.62 -23.66
C GLY A 13 8.80 -3.64 -24.84
N LEU A 14 9.01 -4.09 -26.08
CA LEU A 14 9.04 -3.21 -27.26
C LEU A 14 7.67 -2.74 -27.76
N SER A 15 6.56 -3.29 -27.27
CA SER A 15 5.19 -2.87 -27.65
C SER A 15 4.58 -1.80 -26.73
N LEU A 16 5.30 -1.36 -25.69
CA LEU A 16 4.82 -0.33 -24.76
C LEU A 16 5.21 1.11 -25.16
N VAL A 17 6.02 1.28 -26.20
CA VAL A 17 6.39 2.59 -26.75
C VAL A 17 5.54 2.85 -28.00
N ALA A 18 4.67 3.85 -27.96
CA ALA A 18 3.88 4.29 -29.12
C ALA A 18 4.79 4.67 -30.30
N PRO A 19 4.36 4.53 -31.57
CA PRO A 19 5.20 4.90 -32.71
C PRO A 19 5.41 6.41 -32.72
N ALA A 20 6.68 6.82 -32.75
CA ALA A 20 7.08 8.21 -32.91
C ALA A 20 6.59 8.77 -34.24
N VAL A 21 5.84 9.87 -34.19
CA VAL A 21 5.52 10.70 -35.35
C VAL A 21 6.82 11.35 -35.85
N PRO A 22 7.15 11.31 -37.15
CA PRO A 22 8.40 11.86 -37.64
C PRO A 22 8.40 13.39 -37.55
N ALA A 23 9.43 13.93 -36.88
CA ALA A 23 9.66 15.36 -36.76
C ALA A 23 10.03 15.96 -38.12
N GLN A 24 9.18 16.85 -38.63
CA GLN A 24 9.58 17.80 -39.66
C GLN A 24 10.28 18.99 -39.00
N THR A 25 11.47 19.30 -39.51
CA THR A 25 12.29 20.44 -39.12
C THR A 25 11.68 21.74 -39.63
N SER A 26 11.47 22.72 -38.74
CA SER A 26 11.35 24.11 -39.15
C SER A 26 11.94 25.05 -38.12
N VAL A 27 12.76 25.97 -38.64
CA VAL A 27 13.60 26.96 -37.99
C VAL A 27 12.78 28.00 -37.23
N SER A 28 13.39 28.51 -36.16
CA SER A 28 12.92 29.59 -35.29
C SER A 28 12.71 30.92 -36.02
N ASP A 29 11.55 31.57 -35.81
CA ASP A 29 11.50 33.03 -35.79
C ASP A 29 10.41 33.59 -34.86
N THR A 30 10.62 34.82 -34.42
CA THR A 30 10.11 35.48 -33.20
C THR A 30 8.75 36.20 -33.35
N ASN A 31 8.08 36.39 -32.20
CA ASN A 31 6.99 37.35 -31.88
C ASN A 31 5.60 37.22 -32.55
N GLN A 32 4.58 36.75 -31.78
CA GLN A 32 3.17 37.22 -31.82
C GLN A 32 2.33 36.70 -30.62
N PRO A 33 1.26 37.41 -30.18
CA PRO A 33 0.53 37.15 -28.92
C PRO A 33 -0.43 35.94 -29.03
N PRO A 34 -0.92 35.37 -27.90
CA PRO A 34 -1.53 34.04 -27.92
C PRO A 34 -2.89 34.04 -28.61
N LYS A 35 -3.01 33.25 -29.69
CA LYS A 35 -4.28 32.88 -30.32
C LYS A 35 -4.96 31.78 -29.49
N ARG A 36 -6.21 32.01 -29.13
CA ARG A 36 -7.14 31.01 -28.59
C ARG A 36 -7.14 29.75 -29.46
N LEU A 37 -6.79 28.59 -28.91
CA LEU A 37 -6.99 27.30 -29.54
C LEU A 37 -8.41 26.82 -29.24
N SER A 38 -9.32 27.09 -30.17
CA SER A 38 -10.57 26.34 -30.32
C SER A 38 -10.32 25.19 -31.30
N GLY A 39 -10.40 23.96 -30.81
CA GLY A 39 -10.31 22.75 -31.63
C GLY A 39 -10.96 21.60 -30.90
N ARG A 40 -12.30 21.51 -30.98
CA ARG A 40 -13.05 20.32 -30.56
C ARG A 40 -12.69 19.18 -31.51
N SER A 41 -12.06 18.14 -31.00
CA SER A 41 -11.92 16.86 -31.71
C SER A 41 -13.30 16.20 -31.79
N ASN A 42 -13.73 15.81 -33.00
CA ASN A 42 -14.95 15.05 -33.23
C ASN A 42 -14.74 13.62 -32.71
N TYR A 43 -15.32 13.32 -31.55
CA TYR A 43 -15.34 11.98 -30.96
C TYR A 43 -16.28 11.09 -31.78
N HIS A 44 -15.73 10.19 -32.58
CA HIS A 44 -16.48 9.13 -33.27
C HIS A 44 -16.36 7.84 -32.44
N SER A 45 -17.24 7.66 -31.44
CA SER A 45 -17.19 6.49 -30.54
C SER A 45 -17.92 5.29 -31.14
N THR A 46 -17.21 4.22 -31.46
CA THR A 46 -17.79 2.87 -31.51
C THR A 46 -17.72 2.28 -30.10
N GLU A 47 -18.88 2.05 -29.47
CA GLU A 47 -18.92 1.40 -28.15
C GLU A 47 -18.50 -0.07 -28.23
N ILE A 48 -17.79 -0.54 -27.20
CA ILE A 48 -17.49 -1.97 -27.03
C ILE A 48 -18.79 -2.76 -26.77
N GLN A 49 -18.82 -4.02 -27.23
CA GLN A 49 -20.01 -4.87 -27.21
C GLN A 49 -19.75 -6.24 -26.57
N GLY A 50 -20.83 -6.92 -26.16
CA GLY A 50 -20.78 -8.29 -25.62
C GLY A 50 -19.89 -8.42 -24.38
N ASP A 51 -19.14 -9.52 -24.31
CA ASP A 51 -18.25 -9.82 -23.18
C ASP A 51 -17.15 -8.76 -22.95
N ALA A 52 -16.80 -7.97 -23.97
CA ALA A 52 -15.85 -6.87 -23.80
C ALA A 52 -16.36 -5.82 -22.80
N ARG A 53 -17.69 -5.56 -22.75
CA ARG A 53 -18.29 -4.65 -21.74
C ARG A 53 -18.17 -5.22 -20.34
N ILE A 54 -18.48 -6.51 -20.16
CA ILE A 54 -18.38 -7.20 -18.87
C ILE A 54 -16.94 -7.15 -18.36
N LEU A 55 -15.98 -7.50 -19.22
CA LEU A 55 -14.56 -7.46 -18.89
C LEU A 55 -14.07 -6.05 -18.58
N HIS A 56 -14.51 -5.06 -19.35
CA HIS A 56 -14.15 -3.67 -19.08
C HIS A 56 -14.64 -3.24 -17.69
N ALA A 57 -15.91 -3.50 -17.37
CA ALA A 57 -16.49 -3.15 -16.08
C ALA A 57 -15.79 -3.88 -14.92
N LEU A 58 -15.53 -5.18 -15.05
CA LEU A 58 -14.81 -5.95 -14.02
C LEU A 58 -13.41 -5.38 -13.80
N ASN A 59 -12.65 -5.04 -14.84
CA ASN A 59 -11.31 -4.48 -14.64
C ASN A 59 -11.28 -3.04 -14.12
N ARG A 60 -12.36 -2.26 -14.33
CA ARG A 60 -12.42 -0.86 -13.87
C ARG A 60 -13.01 -0.73 -12.46
N PHE A 61 -14.02 -1.53 -12.14
CA PHE A 61 -14.78 -1.45 -10.87
C PHE A 61 -14.44 -2.57 -9.87
N THR A 62 -13.48 -3.44 -10.19
CA THR A 62 -12.88 -4.40 -9.25
C THR A 62 -11.36 -4.39 -9.41
N PHE A 63 -10.63 -5.13 -8.58
CA PHE A 63 -9.20 -5.38 -8.82
C PHE A 63 -8.93 -6.39 -9.97
N GLY A 64 -9.93 -6.68 -10.79
CA GLY A 64 -9.87 -7.63 -11.90
C GLY A 64 -10.66 -8.91 -11.61
N PRO A 65 -11.08 -9.61 -12.68
CA PRO A 65 -11.91 -10.79 -12.56
C PRO A 65 -11.14 -11.97 -11.96
N ARG A 66 -11.85 -12.76 -11.15
CA ARG A 66 -11.49 -14.14 -10.79
C ARG A 66 -12.07 -15.12 -11.81
N PRO A 67 -11.57 -16.37 -11.85
CA PRO A 67 -12.23 -17.43 -12.60
C PRO A 67 -13.71 -17.53 -12.24
N GLY A 68 -14.58 -17.47 -13.26
CA GLY A 68 -16.05 -17.52 -13.10
C GLY A 68 -16.75 -16.17 -12.97
N ASP A 69 -16.04 -15.07 -12.67
CA ASP A 69 -16.69 -13.75 -12.50
C ASP A 69 -17.39 -13.27 -13.77
N VAL A 70 -16.77 -13.47 -14.94
CA VAL A 70 -17.34 -13.08 -16.24
C VAL A 70 -18.66 -13.81 -16.50
N ASP A 71 -18.70 -15.12 -16.25
CA ASP A 71 -19.90 -15.94 -16.44
C ASP A 71 -20.99 -15.58 -15.43
N ALA A 72 -20.60 -15.29 -14.18
CA ALA A 72 -21.51 -14.82 -13.16
C ALA A 72 -22.17 -13.49 -13.55
N VAL A 73 -21.39 -12.52 -14.04
CA VAL A 73 -21.93 -11.24 -14.53
C VAL A 73 -22.77 -11.44 -15.79
N ARG A 74 -22.35 -12.31 -16.71
CA ARG A 74 -23.14 -12.64 -17.91
C ARG A 74 -24.52 -13.20 -17.54
N THR A 75 -24.57 -14.05 -16.52
CA THR A 75 -25.80 -14.65 -16.00
C THR A 75 -26.68 -13.64 -15.25
N MET A 76 -26.06 -12.79 -14.42
CA MET A 76 -26.76 -11.78 -13.63
C MET A 76 -27.29 -10.62 -14.49
N GLY A 77 -26.55 -10.25 -15.52
CA GLY A 77 -26.70 -9.00 -16.27
C GLY A 77 -25.79 -7.90 -15.72
N LEU A 78 -25.11 -7.19 -16.62
CA LEU A 78 -24.08 -6.22 -16.27
C LEU A 78 -24.59 -5.04 -15.43
N ASP A 79 -25.73 -4.44 -15.80
CA ASP A 79 -26.31 -3.32 -15.04
C ASP A 79 -26.74 -3.75 -13.63
N LYS A 80 -27.37 -4.93 -13.50
CA LYS A 80 -27.76 -5.47 -12.19
C LYS A 80 -26.57 -5.77 -11.30
N TRP A 81 -25.50 -6.31 -11.87
CA TRP A 81 -24.25 -6.52 -11.14
C TRP A 81 -23.67 -5.20 -10.65
N PHE A 82 -23.63 -4.18 -11.52
CA PHE A 82 -23.10 -2.88 -11.15
C PHE A 82 -23.95 -2.22 -10.05
N ASP A 83 -25.28 -2.26 -10.18
CA ASP A 83 -26.19 -1.77 -9.14
C ASP A 83 -26.01 -2.51 -7.80
N GLN A 84 -25.75 -3.81 -7.82
CA GLN A 84 -25.43 -4.56 -6.60
C GLN A 84 -24.11 -4.08 -5.97
N GLN A 85 -23.08 -3.81 -6.79
CA GLN A 85 -21.78 -3.31 -6.33
C GLN A 85 -21.87 -1.91 -5.71
N LEU A 86 -22.83 -1.08 -6.13
CA LEU A 86 -23.11 0.22 -5.49
C LEU A 86 -23.72 0.06 -4.08
N HIS A 87 -24.22 -1.13 -3.73
CA HIS A 87 -24.88 -1.42 -2.45
C HIS A 87 -24.17 -2.56 -1.71
N PRO A 88 -22.94 -2.34 -1.21
CA PRO A 88 -22.10 -3.41 -0.66
C PRO A 88 -22.73 -4.13 0.54
N ALA A 89 -23.60 -3.47 1.31
CA ALA A 89 -24.33 -4.09 2.42
C ALA A 89 -25.27 -5.24 1.99
N THR A 90 -25.60 -5.34 0.70
CA THR A 90 -26.44 -6.41 0.14
C THR A 90 -25.63 -7.64 -0.29
N ILE A 91 -24.29 -7.55 -0.28
CA ILE A 91 -23.38 -8.59 -0.75
C ILE A 91 -22.93 -9.44 0.45
N GLY A 92 -23.00 -10.77 0.29
CA GLY A 92 -22.55 -11.72 1.31
C GLY A 92 -21.02 -11.76 1.41
N GLU A 93 -20.49 -11.65 2.64
CA GLU A 93 -19.05 -11.60 2.93
C GLU A 93 -18.64 -12.68 3.95
N VAL A 94 -19.24 -13.87 3.91
CA VAL A 94 -19.00 -14.93 4.89
C VAL A 94 -17.54 -15.38 4.87
N ASP A 95 -17.01 -15.70 3.68
CA ASP A 95 -15.63 -16.17 3.53
C ASP A 95 -14.60 -15.08 3.86
N LEU A 96 -14.88 -13.83 3.48
CA LEU A 96 -14.05 -12.69 3.85
C LEU A 96 -13.98 -12.53 5.37
N ARG A 97 -15.13 -12.56 6.07
CA ARG A 97 -15.16 -12.44 7.53
C ARG A 97 -14.38 -13.55 8.22
N ALA A 98 -14.44 -14.78 7.70
CA ALA A 98 -13.65 -15.90 8.23
C ALA A 98 -12.14 -15.63 8.11
N ARG A 99 -11.69 -15.08 6.97
CA ARG A 99 -10.27 -14.70 6.77
C ARG A 99 -9.84 -13.55 7.67
N LEU A 100 -10.69 -12.54 7.85
CA LEU A 100 -10.41 -11.39 8.71
C LEU A 100 -10.39 -11.74 10.20
N ALA A 101 -11.03 -12.84 10.60
CA ALA A 101 -10.99 -13.35 11.97
C ALA A 101 -9.60 -13.88 12.38
N GLU A 102 -8.68 -14.06 11.43
CA GLU A 102 -7.26 -14.37 11.71
C GLU A 102 -6.46 -13.16 12.25
N PHE A 103 -7.04 -11.94 12.25
CA PHE A 103 -6.40 -10.71 12.76
C PHE A 103 -7.20 -10.05 13.92
N PRO A 104 -7.34 -10.69 15.10
CA PRO A 104 -8.07 -10.14 16.24
C PRO A 104 -7.66 -8.71 16.65
N ALA A 105 -6.37 -8.37 16.66
CA ALA A 105 -5.85 -7.07 17.06
C ALA A 105 -6.39 -5.94 16.17
N MET A 106 -6.64 -6.23 14.90
CA MET A 106 -7.18 -5.27 13.94
C MET A 106 -8.66 -4.92 14.19
N GLN A 107 -9.32 -5.55 15.16
CA GLN A 107 -10.69 -5.24 15.59
C GLN A 107 -10.74 -4.27 16.79
N TRP A 108 -9.61 -4.00 17.44
CA TRP A 108 -9.57 -3.09 18.58
C TRP A 108 -9.63 -1.61 18.14
N ASN A 109 -10.03 -0.74 19.07
CA ASN A 109 -9.87 0.69 18.90
C ASN A 109 -8.40 1.10 19.19
N PRO A 110 -7.95 2.29 18.76
CA PRO A 110 -6.55 2.70 18.92
C PRO A 110 -6.03 2.68 20.37
N GLN A 111 -6.87 3.03 21.36
CA GLN A 111 -6.49 3.02 22.77
C GLN A 111 -6.26 1.59 23.28
N GLU A 112 -7.18 0.68 22.97
CA GLU A 112 -7.05 -0.73 23.33
C GLU A 112 -5.87 -1.39 22.60
N LEU A 113 -5.69 -1.09 21.32
CA LEU A 113 -4.57 -1.61 20.52
C LEU A 113 -3.22 -1.12 21.05
N LEU A 114 -3.06 0.17 21.37
CA LEU A 114 -1.83 0.69 21.97
C LEU A 114 -1.55 0.15 23.38
N PHE A 115 -2.58 -0.23 24.12
CA PHE A 115 -2.42 -0.84 25.44
C PHE A 115 -2.03 -2.32 25.35
N ARG A 116 -2.69 -3.08 24.47
CA ARG A 116 -2.44 -4.53 24.31
C ARG A 116 -1.20 -4.84 23.49
N VAL A 117 -0.89 -4.00 22.50
CA VAL A 117 0.21 -4.17 21.54
C VAL A 117 1.12 -2.93 21.63
N PRO A 118 1.87 -2.76 22.73
CA PRO A 118 2.45 -1.49 23.11
C PRO A 118 3.55 -0.99 22.16
N SER A 119 3.49 0.30 21.82
CA SER A 119 4.55 0.97 21.07
C SER A 119 5.79 1.22 21.94
N ASN A 120 6.94 1.51 21.31
CA ASN A 120 8.15 1.88 22.04
C ASN A 120 7.95 3.14 22.92
N ALA A 121 7.07 4.06 22.54
CA ALA A 121 6.70 5.23 23.35
C ALA A 121 5.94 4.84 24.62
N ILE A 122 5.00 3.91 24.53
CA ILE A 122 4.28 3.36 25.68
C ILE A 122 5.25 2.66 26.63
N ILE A 123 6.15 1.82 26.10
CA ILE A 123 7.14 1.09 26.90
C ILE A 123 8.10 2.04 27.63
N ARG A 124 8.53 3.13 26.98
CA ARG A 124 9.34 4.18 27.64
C ARG A 124 8.57 4.87 28.76
N GLN A 125 7.29 5.18 28.56
CA GLN A 125 6.47 5.78 29.61
C GLN A 125 6.20 4.83 30.77
N ALA A 126 6.07 3.53 30.51
CA ALA A 126 5.95 2.50 31.52
C ALA A 126 7.24 2.40 32.36
N LEU A 127 8.41 2.40 31.73
CA LEU A 127 9.72 2.47 32.42
C LEU A 127 9.86 3.72 33.30
N ASP A 128 9.32 4.86 32.85
CA ASP A 128 9.30 6.11 33.61
C ASP A 128 8.22 6.13 34.73
N GLY A 129 7.40 5.08 34.88
CA GLY A 129 6.31 5.02 35.86
C GLY A 129 5.11 5.92 35.54
N LYS A 130 4.99 6.41 34.30
CA LYS A 130 3.91 7.32 33.85
C LYS A 130 2.64 6.60 33.39
N ILE A 131 2.76 5.31 33.08
CA ILE A 131 1.68 4.42 32.67
C ILE A 131 1.82 3.13 33.50
N PRO A 132 0.70 2.56 34.01
CA PRO A 132 0.76 1.30 34.75
C PRO A 132 1.21 0.15 33.84
N VAL A 133 2.09 -0.70 34.37
CA VAL A 133 2.44 -1.98 33.76
C VAL A 133 1.42 -3.02 34.22
N PRO A 134 0.86 -3.85 33.33
CA PRO A 134 -0.02 -4.95 33.70
C PRO A 134 0.64 -5.87 34.73
N GLU A 135 -0.10 -6.40 35.71
CA GLU A 135 0.53 -7.10 36.84
C GLU A 135 0.90 -8.56 36.54
N ARG A 136 0.13 -9.26 35.70
CA ARG A 136 0.28 -10.71 35.43
C ARG A 136 -0.20 -11.10 34.03
N GLY A 137 0.13 -12.32 33.61
CA GLY A 137 -0.36 -12.95 32.38
C GLY A 137 0.44 -12.59 31.13
N ALA A 138 -0.09 -12.94 29.96
CA ALA A 138 0.59 -12.74 28.68
C ALA A 138 0.97 -11.28 28.42
N LEU A 139 0.05 -10.36 28.70
CA LEU A 139 0.29 -8.93 28.49
C LEU A 139 1.40 -8.38 29.42
N HIS A 140 1.48 -8.87 30.66
CA HIS A 140 2.60 -8.53 31.55
C HIS A 140 3.94 -8.98 30.95
N ALA A 141 4.03 -10.21 30.45
CA ALA A 141 5.24 -10.72 29.81
C ALA A 141 5.62 -9.93 28.54
N VAL A 142 4.64 -9.48 27.75
CA VAL A 142 4.89 -8.56 26.61
C VAL A 142 5.57 -7.29 27.10
N TYR A 143 5.02 -6.63 28.12
CA TYR A 143 5.62 -5.42 28.68
C TYR A 143 7.03 -5.68 29.23
N GLU A 144 7.24 -6.74 30.01
CA GLU A 144 8.57 -7.10 30.55
C GLU A 144 9.61 -7.31 29.44
N ASN A 145 9.25 -8.09 28.41
CA ASN A 145 10.13 -8.35 27.26
C ASN A 145 10.50 -7.05 26.52
N GLN A 146 9.53 -6.18 26.26
CA GLN A 146 9.81 -4.92 25.56
C GLN A 146 10.59 -3.94 26.43
N MET A 147 10.30 -3.86 27.73
CA MET A 147 11.05 -3.03 28.69
C MET A 147 12.51 -3.47 28.76
N TYR A 148 12.76 -4.78 28.82
CA TYR A 148 14.11 -5.36 28.74
C TYR A 148 14.83 -4.96 27.44
N ARG A 149 14.18 -5.08 26.28
CA ARG A 149 14.78 -4.69 24.99
C ARG A 149 15.15 -3.21 24.93
N VAL A 150 14.27 -2.33 25.42
CA VAL A 150 14.51 -0.88 25.45
C VAL A 150 15.67 -0.55 26.41
N SER A 151 15.76 -1.21 27.56
CA SER A 151 16.84 -0.99 28.52
C SER A 151 18.21 -1.46 27.99
N VAL A 152 18.29 -2.63 27.37
CA VAL A 152 19.51 -3.14 26.70
C VAL A 152 19.96 -2.17 25.60
N LYS A 153 19.07 -1.75 24.71
CA LYS A 153 19.39 -0.77 23.64
C LYS A 153 19.88 0.55 24.21
N LYS A 154 19.36 0.99 25.36
CA LYS A 154 19.82 2.22 26.04
C LYS A 154 21.25 2.05 26.56
N GLN A 155 21.54 0.93 27.23
CA GLN A 155 22.88 0.61 27.72
C GLN A 155 23.91 0.51 26.59
N GLU A 156 23.58 -0.17 25.48
CA GLU A 156 24.45 -0.25 24.30
C GLU A 156 24.79 1.13 23.71
N LYS A 157 23.79 2.04 23.65
CA LYS A 157 23.99 3.41 23.18
C LYS A 157 24.88 4.22 24.13
N GLU A 158 24.73 4.04 25.43
CA GLU A 158 25.57 4.69 26.45
C GLU A 158 27.02 4.19 26.37
N GLN A 159 27.22 2.87 26.24
CA GLN A 159 28.56 2.28 26.05
C GLN A 159 29.24 2.77 24.77
N LYS A 160 28.50 2.84 23.64
CA LYS A 160 29.04 3.41 22.38
C LYS A 160 29.46 4.86 22.52
N LYS A 161 28.68 5.69 23.24
CA LYS A 161 29.03 7.10 23.50
C LYS A 161 30.29 7.22 24.33
N VAL A 162 30.44 6.39 25.36
CA VAL A 162 31.66 6.35 26.19
C VAL A 162 32.87 5.90 25.35
N GLY A 163 32.70 4.90 24.48
CA GLY A 163 33.75 4.42 23.57
C GLY A 163 34.16 5.42 22.49
N GLU A 164 33.24 6.23 21.97
CA GLU A 164 33.54 7.32 21.02
C GLU A 164 34.27 8.50 21.71
N GLN A 165 33.94 8.79 22.97
CA GLN A 165 34.63 9.82 23.78
C GLN A 165 36.04 9.39 24.21
N ALA A 166 36.34 8.09 24.21
CA ALA A 166 37.64 7.52 24.56
C ALA A 166 38.64 7.41 23.39
N LYS A 167 38.27 7.77 22.16
CA LYS A 167 39.21 7.82 21.02
C LYS A 167 40.05 9.11 21.05
N PRO A 168 41.39 9.05 20.85
CA PRO A 168 42.22 10.26 20.83
C PRO A 168 41.81 11.17 19.66
N ARG A 169 41.47 12.43 19.96
CA ARG A 169 41.32 13.47 18.95
C ARG A 169 42.71 13.83 18.42
N MET A 170 43.04 13.44 17.19
CA MET A 170 44.14 14.10 16.48
C MET A 170 43.69 15.53 16.18
N ALA A 171 44.45 16.49 16.71
CA ALA A 171 44.21 17.90 16.54
C ALA A 171 44.55 18.32 15.10
N THR A 172 43.61 18.97 14.43
CA THR A 172 43.90 19.90 13.35
C THR A 172 43.13 21.19 13.63
N ASP A 173 43.88 22.21 14.05
CA ASP A 173 43.41 23.58 14.20
C ASP A 173 43.06 24.17 12.84
N ALA A 174 41.86 24.79 12.71
CA ALA A 174 41.66 26.11 12.09
C ALA A 174 40.16 26.50 11.97
N VAL A 175 39.83 27.57 12.71
CA VAL A 175 38.84 28.66 12.50
C VAL A 175 37.31 28.35 12.37
N PRO A 176 36.45 29.00 13.18
CA PRO A 176 35.00 28.81 13.17
C PRO A 176 34.23 29.88 12.36
N GLN A 177 33.23 29.47 11.58
CA GLN A 177 32.15 30.39 11.19
C GLN A 177 30.83 29.67 10.83
N MET A 178 29.81 30.04 11.62
CA MET A 178 28.35 30.09 11.37
C MET A 178 27.66 29.01 10.53
N ALA A 179 26.71 28.29 11.16
CA ALA A 179 25.37 28.08 10.61
C ALA A 179 24.37 27.63 11.69
N ALA A 180 23.38 28.48 11.96
CA ALA A 180 22.08 28.10 12.49
C ALA A 180 21.15 27.75 11.31
N ASN A 181 20.18 26.86 11.55
CA ASN A 181 19.06 26.48 10.68
C ASN A 181 19.40 25.77 9.36
N ALA A 182 19.04 24.48 9.28
CA ALA A 182 18.28 23.89 8.15
C ALA A 182 18.13 22.37 8.38
N ALA A 183 16.93 21.95 8.77
CA ALA A 183 16.47 20.57 8.68
C ALA A 183 15.41 20.50 7.59
N THR A 184 15.81 20.52 6.31
CA THR A 184 14.98 20.12 5.17
C THR A 184 15.88 19.90 3.94
N LEU A 185 15.55 18.88 3.14
CA LEU A 185 16.03 18.54 1.77
C LEU A 185 17.37 17.80 1.65
N MET A 186 17.33 16.53 1.24
CA MET A 186 17.47 16.17 -0.19
C MET A 186 17.37 14.66 -0.38
N ALA A 187 16.49 14.28 -1.32
CA ALA A 187 16.52 13.01 -2.01
C ALA A 187 17.55 13.05 -3.16
N ALA A 188 18.06 11.87 -3.51
CA ALA A 188 18.61 11.45 -4.80
C ALA A 188 19.80 12.22 -5.44
N SER A 189 20.92 11.51 -5.59
CA SER A 189 21.59 11.35 -6.88
C SER A 189 22.60 10.19 -6.82
N ASN A 190 22.47 9.31 -7.80
CA ASN A 190 23.38 8.23 -8.17
C ASN A 190 24.39 8.81 -9.17
N ASP A 191 25.69 8.48 -9.09
CA ASP A 191 26.41 7.86 -10.22
C ASP A 191 27.91 7.53 -9.97
N GLN A 192 28.31 6.41 -10.57
CA GLN A 192 29.63 6.07 -11.16
C GLN A 192 30.81 5.53 -10.31
N ASN A 193 30.93 4.20 -10.38
CA ASN A 193 32.03 3.37 -10.93
C ASN A 193 33.53 3.62 -10.59
N SER A 194 34.11 2.60 -9.94
CA SER A 194 35.45 1.97 -10.06
C SER A 194 36.74 2.81 -10.18
N VAL A 195 37.71 2.59 -9.28
CA VAL A 195 39.13 2.25 -9.61
C VAL A 195 39.77 1.47 -8.45
N LEU A 196 40.43 0.35 -8.79
CA LEU A 196 41.37 -0.43 -7.98
C LEU A 196 42.67 0.35 -7.72
N VAL A 197 43.12 0.42 -6.46
CA VAL A 197 44.55 0.54 -6.14
C VAL A 197 44.87 -0.41 -4.99
N GLN A 198 45.75 -1.36 -5.27
CA GLN A 198 46.40 -2.25 -4.31
C GLN A 198 47.70 -1.63 -3.77
N GLU A 199 48.08 -2.12 -2.58
CA GLU A 199 49.40 -2.16 -1.93
C GLU A 199 49.72 -1.11 -0.84
N PRO A 200 50.65 -1.40 0.10
CA PRO A 200 50.72 -2.60 0.95
C PRO A 200 51.07 -2.28 2.43
N GLY A 201 50.77 -3.21 3.33
CA GLY A 201 51.52 -3.46 4.57
C GLY A 201 51.48 -2.42 5.70
N SER A 202 50.81 -2.73 6.81
CA SER A 202 51.51 -3.06 8.07
C SER A 202 50.55 -3.27 9.26
N MET A 203 50.85 -4.36 9.96
CA MET A 203 50.62 -4.61 11.39
C MET A 203 49.18 -4.68 11.90
N ASP A 204 48.75 -5.94 11.94
CA ASP A 204 47.85 -6.55 12.91
C ASP A 204 48.03 -5.98 14.33
N MET A 205 47.02 -5.25 14.82
CA MET A 205 46.83 -4.91 16.23
C MET A 205 45.39 -5.24 16.63
N ASN A 206 45.02 -6.50 16.40
CA ASN A 206 43.76 -7.06 16.87
C ASN A 206 43.97 -7.73 18.23
N GLN A 207 44.06 -6.94 19.30
CA GLN A 207 44.00 -7.44 20.68
C GLN A 207 43.77 -6.33 21.71
N MET A 208 42.60 -5.69 21.68
CA MET A 208 42.00 -5.13 22.90
C MET A 208 40.48 -5.35 22.87
N THR A 209 40.03 -6.00 23.93
CA THR A 209 38.71 -6.60 24.17
C THR A 209 37.55 -5.62 23.99
N ALA A 210 36.88 -5.72 22.85
CA ALA A 210 35.45 -5.46 22.78
C ALA A 210 34.75 -6.81 22.89
N GLU A 211 34.13 -7.11 24.03
CA GLU A 211 33.15 -8.19 24.14
C GLU A 211 31.99 -7.85 23.18
N LYS A 212 32.10 -8.29 21.93
CA LYS A 212 30.92 -8.57 21.11
C LYS A 212 30.13 -9.60 21.90
N ALA A 213 28.88 -9.26 22.24
CA ALA A 213 27.92 -10.20 22.78
C ALA A 213 28.08 -11.55 22.07
N ALA A 214 28.37 -12.61 22.83
CA ALA A 214 28.55 -13.94 22.29
C ALA A 214 27.34 -14.29 21.40
N PRO A 215 27.53 -14.94 20.23
CA PRO A 215 26.40 -15.46 19.48
C PRO A 215 25.56 -16.33 20.43
N ALA A 216 24.25 -16.06 20.51
CA ALA A 216 23.34 -16.84 21.33
C ALA A 216 23.59 -18.32 21.04
N THR A 217 23.88 -19.10 22.08
CA THR A 217 24.11 -20.53 21.95
C THR A 217 22.90 -21.13 21.22
N PRO A 218 23.08 -21.90 20.13
CA PRO A 218 21.96 -22.52 19.43
C PRO A 218 21.11 -23.29 20.45
N VAL A 219 19.79 -23.10 20.42
CA VAL A 219 18.88 -23.89 21.25
C VAL A 219 19.16 -25.37 20.98
N ASP A 220 19.31 -26.14 22.05
CA ASP A 220 19.35 -27.60 21.97
C ASP A 220 18.10 -28.06 21.21
N ASP A 221 18.28 -28.76 20.08
CA ASP A 221 17.17 -29.28 19.28
C ASP A 221 16.18 -30.10 20.13
N GLY A 222 16.65 -30.70 21.24
CA GLY A 222 15.82 -31.37 22.23
C GLY A 222 14.90 -30.43 23.05
N GLN A 223 15.31 -29.20 23.33
CA GLN A 223 14.45 -28.18 23.96
C GLN A 223 13.36 -27.70 23.00
N PHE A 224 13.68 -27.49 21.72
CA PHE A 224 12.70 -27.07 20.72
C PHE A 224 11.65 -28.17 20.46
N ARG A 225 12.07 -29.44 20.33
CA ARG A 225 11.13 -30.57 20.17
C ARG A 225 10.16 -30.69 21.35
N ARG A 226 10.68 -30.61 22.58
CA ARG A 226 9.83 -30.63 23.80
C ARG A 226 8.81 -29.50 23.84
N MET A 227 9.10 -28.36 23.21
CA MET A 227 8.14 -27.24 23.10
C MET A 227 7.01 -27.58 22.11
N LEU A 228 7.33 -28.24 20.99
CA LEU A 228 6.34 -28.66 20.00
C LEU A 228 5.45 -29.79 20.49
N ASP A 229 5.95 -30.64 21.39
CA ASP A 229 5.19 -31.74 22.01
C ASP A 229 4.09 -31.24 22.97
N LEU A 230 4.12 -29.95 23.36
CA LEU A 230 3.09 -29.34 24.21
C LEU A 230 1.84 -28.99 23.40
N ALA A 231 0.67 -29.02 24.07
CA ALA A 231 -0.56 -28.47 23.53
C ALA A 231 -0.41 -26.96 23.22
N PRO A 232 -1.15 -26.40 22.25
CA PRO A 232 -1.05 -25.00 21.80
C PRO A 232 -0.99 -23.98 22.96
N GLU A 233 -1.93 -24.07 23.91
CA GLU A 233 -2.02 -23.16 25.04
C GLU A 233 -0.83 -23.30 25.99
N GLN A 234 -0.39 -24.52 26.24
CA GLN A 234 0.75 -24.81 27.12
C GLN A 234 2.07 -24.32 26.51
N ARG A 235 2.19 -24.43 25.18
CA ARG A 235 3.32 -23.90 24.41
C ARG A 235 3.44 -22.38 24.61
N VAL A 236 2.34 -21.65 24.45
CA VAL A 236 2.32 -20.19 24.65
C VAL A 236 2.55 -19.83 26.12
N GLN A 237 1.91 -20.53 27.07
CA GLN A 237 2.17 -20.33 28.51
C GLN A 237 3.64 -20.52 28.86
N ARG A 238 4.32 -21.50 28.24
CA ARG A 238 5.74 -21.73 28.46
C ARG A 238 6.60 -20.57 27.99
N LEU A 239 6.25 -19.94 26.86
CA LEU A 239 6.92 -18.75 26.32
C LEU A 239 6.67 -17.53 27.21
N VAL A 240 5.41 -17.30 27.61
CA VAL A 240 5.00 -16.21 28.52
C VAL A 240 5.71 -16.31 29.88
N ALA A 241 5.99 -17.51 30.36
CA ALA A 241 6.68 -17.73 31.63
C ALA A 241 8.22 -17.63 31.55
N MET A 242 8.81 -17.41 30.38
CA MET A 242 10.26 -17.23 30.25
C MET A 242 10.69 -15.87 30.80
N GLN A 243 11.85 -15.79 31.43
CA GLN A 243 12.48 -14.50 31.74
C GLN A 243 12.89 -13.80 30.43
N PRO A 244 12.86 -12.45 30.35
CA PRO A 244 13.09 -11.71 29.11
C PRO A 244 14.39 -12.08 28.39
N GLU A 245 15.50 -12.21 29.12
CA GLU A 245 16.81 -12.61 28.57
C GLU A 245 16.74 -13.99 27.89
N SER A 246 16.04 -14.92 28.53
CA SER A 246 15.90 -16.30 28.06
C SER A 246 14.98 -16.39 26.85
N PHE A 247 13.89 -15.63 26.86
CA PHE A 247 12.99 -15.52 25.71
C PHE A 247 13.73 -14.96 24.48
N GLU A 248 14.47 -13.86 24.66
CA GLU A 248 15.27 -13.25 23.59
C GLU A 248 16.26 -14.22 22.97
N ALA A 249 17.02 -14.94 23.81
CA ALA A 249 18.00 -15.91 23.36
C ALA A 249 17.33 -17.07 22.61
N PHE A 250 16.23 -17.61 23.16
CA PHE A 250 15.45 -18.67 22.53
C PHE A 250 14.92 -18.24 21.16
N PHE A 251 14.17 -17.13 21.10
CA PHE A 251 13.46 -16.71 19.89
C PHE A 251 14.42 -16.28 18.76
N LYS A 252 15.55 -15.64 19.09
CA LYS A 252 16.60 -15.28 18.13
C LYS A 252 17.33 -16.50 17.56
N SER A 253 17.43 -17.58 18.32
CA SER A 253 18.08 -18.81 17.83
C SER A 253 17.22 -19.59 16.82
N LEU A 254 15.89 -19.39 16.83
CA LEU A 254 14.98 -20.12 15.95
C LEU A 254 15.14 -19.69 14.49
N LYS A 255 15.26 -20.69 13.60
CA LYS A 255 15.12 -20.49 12.15
C LYS A 255 13.67 -20.17 11.79
N GLN A 256 13.44 -19.57 10.62
CA GLN A 256 12.08 -19.24 10.17
C GLN A 256 11.14 -20.45 10.15
N GLN A 257 11.62 -21.62 9.70
CA GLN A 257 10.82 -22.85 9.70
C GLN A 257 10.41 -23.29 11.11
N GLN A 258 11.30 -23.10 12.09
CA GLN A 258 11.02 -23.41 13.50
C GLN A 258 10.03 -22.42 14.10
N ARG A 259 10.10 -21.14 13.74
CA ARG A 259 9.09 -20.13 14.13
C ARG A 259 7.72 -20.46 13.57
N ASN A 260 7.65 -20.84 12.29
CA ASN A 260 6.40 -21.25 11.68
C ASN A 260 5.83 -22.51 12.35
N ALA A 261 6.67 -23.51 12.64
CA ALA A 261 6.25 -24.72 13.35
C ALA A 261 5.79 -24.44 14.80
N LEU A 262 6.39 -23.45 15.48
CA LEU A 262 5.99 -23.03 16.82
C LEU A 262 4.57 -22.45 16.84
N MET A 263 4.18 -21.77 15.75
CA MET A 263 2.87 -21.12 15.59
C MET A 263 1.86 -21.95 14.80
N GLN A 264 2.31 -23.03 14.16
CA GLN A 264 1.44 -24.03 13.56
C GLN A 264 0.51 -24.57 14.63
N ASP A 265 -0.79 -24.70 14.33
CA ASP A 265 -1.89 -25.14 15.24
C ASP A 265 -2.43 -24.12 16.26
N LEU A 266 -1.77 -22.98 16.44
CA LEU A 266 -2.26 -21.94 17.36
C LEU A 266 -3.55 -21.28 16.82
N SER A 267 -4.47 -20.93 17.71
CA SER A 267 -5.58 -20.03 17.38
C SER A 267 -5.07 -18.62 17.08
N PRO A 268 -5.81 -17.77 16.34
CA PRO A 268 -5.38 -16.40 16.02
C PRO A 268 -4.92 -15.59 17.24
N ASN A 269 -5.70 -15.61 18.33
CA ASN A 269 -5.34 -14.92 19.57
C ASN A 269 -4.01 -15.42 20.18
N LEU A 270 -3.73 -16.73 20.08
CA LEU A 270 -2.49 -17.31 20.59
C LEU A 270 -1.29 -16.96 19.69
N LYS A 271 -1.49 -16.88 18.36
CA LYS A 271 -0.47 -16.44 17.41
C LYS A 271 -0.04 -15.00 17.71
N GLU A 272 -1.00 -14.08 17.88
CA GLU A 272 -0.73 -12.68 18.21
C GLU A 272 0.08 -12.55 19.51
N VAL A 273 -0.27 -13.30 20.56
CA VAL A 273 0.51 -13.30 21.82
C VAL A 273 1.98 -13.67 21.57
N VAL A 274 2.25 -14.69 20.75
CA VAL A 274 3.65 -15.08 20.43
C VAL A 274 4.37 -14.00 19.64
N LEU A 275 3.68 -13.38 18.68
CA LEU A 275 4.25 -12.32 17.85
C LEU A 275 4.49 -11.03 18.66
N ASP A 276 3.61 -10.69 19.61
CA ASP A 276 3.72 -9.55 20.51
C ASP A 276 4.84 -9.70 21.53
N LEU A 277 5.08 -10.92 22.02
CA LEU A 277 6.25 -11.18 22.87
C LEU A 277 7.55 -10.83 22.14
N ASP A 278 7.60 -11.06 20.82
CA ASP A 278 8.70 -10.60 19.96
C ASP A 278 8.55 -9.12 19.64
N ASN A 279 7.68 -8.69 18.73
CA ASN A 279 7.67 -7.32 18.23
C ASN A 279 6.24 -6.79 18.01
N PRO A 280 5.63 -6.15 19.02
CA PRO A 280 4.26 -5.65 18.96
C PRO A 280 4.02 -4.69 17.79
N GLN A 281 4.93 -3.74 17.59
CA GLN A 281 4.78 -2.75 16.52
C GLN A 281 4.88 -3.39 15.13
N ARG A 282 5.65 -4.47 14.98
CA ARG A 282 5.73 -5.23 13.73
C ARG A 282 4.43 -5.97 13.46
N LEU A 283 3.82 -6.57 14.49
CA LEU A 283 2.50 -7.21 14.38
C LEU A 283 1.49 -6.24 13.77
N VAL A 284 1.32 -5.05 14.37
CA VAL A 284 0.34 -4.05 13.90
C VAL A 284 0.57 -3.69 12.43
N ASN A 285 1.83 -3.45 12.04
CA ASN A 285 2.13 -3.08 10.66
C ASN A 285 1.85 -4.22 9.67
N GLU A 286 2.27 -5.45 10.00
CA GLU A 286 2.11 -6.61 9.12
C GLU A 286 0.64 -7.01 8.98
N GLU A 287 -0.12 -7.01 10.08
CA GLU A 287 -1.54 -7.37 10.07
C GLU A 287 -2.42 -6.29 9.44
N MET A 288 -2.12 -5.00 9.63
CA MET A 288 -2.84 -3.92 8.94
C MET A 288 -2.71 -4.08 7.42
N ILE A 289 -1.50 -4.33 6.92
CA ILE A 289 -1.24 -4.58 5.51
C ILE A 289 -1.92 -5.88 5.03
N ALA A 290 -1.86 -6.95 5.84
CA ALA A 290 -2.49 -8.22 5.50
C ALA A 290 -4.02 -8.12 5.44
N GLN A 291 -4.63 -7.38 6.36
CA GLN A 291 -6.06 -7.11 6.38
C GLN A 291 -6.48 -6.35 5.12
N ARG A 292 -5.74 -5.30 4.75
CA ARG A 292 -5.95 -4.53 3.52
C ARG A 292 -5.95 -5.43 2.27
N LEU A 293 -4.89 -6.20 2.10
CA LEU A 293 -4.76 -7.11 0.95
C LEU A 293 -5.81 -8.23 0.98
N THR A 294 -6.24 -8.67 2.17
CA THR A 294 -7.33 -9.64 2.31
C THR A 294 -8.64 -9.08 1.76
N HIS A 295 -8.97 -7.82 2.07
CA HIS A 295 -10.11 -7.12 1.49
C HIS A 295 -10.00 -7.01 -0.04
N ASP A 296 -8.90 -6.44 -0.53
CA ASP A 296 -8.68 -6.19 -1.96
C ASP A 296 -8.77 -7.49 -2.77
N ILE A 297 -8.22 -8.59 -2.24
CA ILE A 297 -8.21 -9.88 -2.91
C ILE A 297 -9.56 -10.57 -2.79
N TYR A 298 -10.14 -10.73 -1.60
CA TYR A 298 -11.22 -11.69 -1.32
C TYR A 298 -12.63 -11.11 -1.16
N ALA A 299 -12.80 -9.80 -1.01
CA ALA A 299 -14.14 -9.23 -0.88
C ALA A 299 -14.98 -9.47 -2.15
N ASN A 300 -16.28 -9.71 -1.97
CA ASN A 300 -17.24 -9.77 -3.08
C ASN A 300 -17.74 -8.36 -3.46
N ALA A 301 -17.80 -7.44 -2.49
CA ALA A 301 -18.06 -6.02 -2.66
C ALA A 301 -16.84 -5.26 -3.23
N GLN A 302 -16.33 -5.71 -4.37
CA GLN A 302 -15.08 -5.21 -4.96
C GLN A 302 -15.09 -3.72 -5.27
N LEU A 303 -16.22 -3.13 -5.67
CA LEU A 303 -16.29 -1.69 -5.91
C LEU A 303 -16.04 -0.89 -4.63
N GLN A 304 -16.48 -1.39 -3.47
CA GLN A 304 -16.18 -0.75 -2.19
C GLN A 304 -14.66 -0.76 -1.92
N GLU A 305 -13.96 -1.84 -2.22
CA GLU A 305 -12.52 -1.94 -1.97
C GLU A 305 -11.68 -1.08 -2.94
N VAL A 306 -12.07 -1.03 -4.22
CA VAL A 306 -11.48 -0.12 -5.21
C VAL A 306 -11.69 1.34 -4.80
N MET A 307 -12.88 1.69 -4.32
CA MET A 307 -13.13 3.05 -3.81
C MET A 307 -12.41 3.32 -2.50
N THR A 308 -12.24 2.33 -1.64
CA THR A 308 -11.43 2.47 -0.41
C THR A 308 -9.97 2.74 -0.76
N ASP A 309 -9.38 2.06 -1.75
CA ASP A 309 -8.03 2.35 -2.30
C ASP A 309 -7.95 3.79 -2.82
N PHE A 310 -8.95 4.18 -3.62
CA PHE A 310 -9.04 5.54 -4.17
C PHE A 310 -9.02 6.61 -3.06
N TRP A 311 -9.80 6.42 -2.01
CA TRP A 311 -9.91 7.37 -0.90
C TRP A 311 -8.72 7.34 0.05
N LEU A 312 -8.12 6.18 0.32
CA LEU A 312 -6.86 6.10 1.08
C LEU A 312 -5.73 6.83 0.35
N ASN A 313 -5.72 6.78 -0.98
CA ASN A 313 -4.76 7.55 -1.77
C ASN A 313 -5.11 9.05 -1.83
N HIS A 314 -6.40 9.41 -1.84
CA HIS A 314 -6.85 10.80 -1.83
C HIS A 314 -6.61 11.51 -0.49
N PHE A 315 -6.89 10.82 0.62
CA PHE A 315 -6.69 11.25 2.00
C PHE A 315 -5.46 10.54 2.58
N ASN A 316 -4.33 10.63 1.89
CA ASN A 316 -3.13 9.88 2.20
C ASN A 316 -2.61 10.19 3.61
N VAL A 317 -2.20 9.15 4.35
CA VAL A 317 -1.55 9.25 5.65
C VAL A 317 -0.30 8.37 5.65
N PHE A 318 0.86 8.99 5.87
CA PHE A 318 2.13 8.28 5.87
C PHE A 318 2.35 7.48 7.16
N LEU A 319 2.48 6.15 7.04
CA LEU A 319 2.67 5.19 8.14
C LEU A 319 3.75 5.60 9.14
N HIS A 320 4.87 6.14 8.65
CA HIS A 320 6.04 6.44 9.48
C HIS A 320 6.11 7.91 9.95
N LYS A 321 4.98 8.64 9.97
CA LYS A 321 4.92 10.00 10.54
C LYS A 321 5.38 10.02 11.99
N ASN A 322 4.88 9.12 12.83
CA ASN A 322 5.29 8.97 14.22
C ASN A 322 4.95 7.55 14.77
N GLU A 323 5.32 7.28 16.02
CA GLU A 323 5.13 5.95 16.65
C GLU A 323 3.66 5.56 16.89
N ALA A 324 2.72 6.52 16.92
CA ALA A 324 1.29 6.26 17.13
C ALA A 324 0.52 6.09 15.81
N THR A 325 1.03 6.62 14.69
CA THR A 325 0.35 6.59 13.38
C THR A 325 -0.11 5.19 12.93
N PRO A 326 0.69 4.11 13.04
CA PRO A 326 0.24 2.78 12.63
C PRO A 326 -1.05 2.32 13.32
N TYR A 327 -1.22 2.67 14.60
CA TYR A 327 -2.37 2.28 15.41
C TYR A 327 -3.65 3.01 14.98
N TYR A 328 -3.51 4.27 14.58
CA TYR A 328 -4.62 5.05 14.06
C TYR A 328 -4.99 4.69 12.62
N LEU A 329 -4.03 4.23 11.80
CA LEU A 329 -4.29 3.81 10.43
C LEU A 329 -5.25 2.61 10.35
N VAL A 330 -5.19 1.69 11.31
CA VAL A 330 -6.16 0.57 11.43
C VAL A 330 -7.60 1.10 11.48
N SER A 331 -7.87 2.02 12.41
CA SER A 331 -9.20 2.65 12.53
C SER A 331 -9.51 3.61 11.39
N PHE A 332 -8.50 4.26 10.80
CA PHE A 332 -8.69 5.18 9.69
C PHE A 332 -9.24 4.46 8.46
N GLU A 333 -8.68 3.31 8.12
CA GLU A 333 -9.25 2.52 7.03
C GLU A 333 -10.60 1.90 7.41
N ARG A 334 -10.63 1.16 8.53
CA ARG A 334 -11.79 0.35 8.95
C ARG A 334 -13.01 1.19 9.28
N ASP A 335 -12.83 2.26 10.04
CA ASP A 335 -13.91 3.04 10.63
C ASP A 335 -14.12 4.37 9.91
N VAL A 336 -13.07 4.97 9.31
CA VAL A 336 -13.14 6.30 8.67
C VAL A 336 -13.44 6.21 7.17
N ILE A 337 -12.63 5.49 6.38
CA ILE A 337 -12.70 5.48 4.91
C ILE A 337 -13.69 4.43 4.39
N ARG A 338 -13.47 3.14 4.68
CA ARG A 338 -14.17 2.02 4.02
C ARG A 338 -15.69 2.07 4.15
N PRO A 339 -16.29 2.41 5.31
CA PRO A 339 -17.75 2.49 5.45
C PRO A 339 -18.39 3.62 4.62
N ARG A 340 -17.60 4.63 4.22
CA ARG A 340 -18.05 5.80 3.46
C ARG A 340 -17.56 5.84 2.02
N ALA A 341 -16.91 4.77 1.55
CA ALA A 341 -16.27 4.74 0.23
C ALA A 341 -17.24 5.02 -0.95
N LEU A 342 -18.51 4.67 -0.80
CA LEU A 342 -19.59 4.90 -1.77
C LEU A 342 -20.66 5.88 -1.27
N GLY A 343 -20.46 6.49 -0.09
CA GLY A 343 -21.43 7.38 0.54
C GLY A 343 -21.36 8.82 0.03
N LYS A 344 -21.79 9.78 0.86
CA LYS A 344 -21.64 11.20 0.56
C LYS A 344 -20.21 11.66 0.80
N PHE A 345 -19.70 12.48 -0.10
CA PHE A 345 -18.37 13.08 0.01
C PHE A 345 -18.22 13.93 1.28
N GLU A 346 -19.26 14.68 1.66
CA GLU A 346 -19.25 15.49 2.89
C GLU A 346 -19.02 14.63 4.14
N ASP A 347 -19.75 13.52 4.27
CA ASP A 347 -19.61 12.59 5.40
C ASP A 347 -18.18 12.01 5.47
N LEU A 348 -17.57 11.71 4.32
CA LEU A 348 -16.20 11.22 4.24
C LEU A 348 -15.19 12.33 4.60
N LEU A 349 -15.38 13.54 4.08
CA LEU A 349 -14.54 14.69 4.38
C LEU A 349 -14.60 15.04 5.87
N GLU A 350 -15.78 15.03 6.47
CA GLU A 350 -15.96 15.27 7.89
C GLU A 350 -15.27 14.19 8.74
N ALA A 351 -15.48 12.92 8.40
CA ALA A 351 -14.87 11.81 9.14
C ALA A 351 -13.34 11.82 9.06
N THR A 352 -12.76 12.16 7.90
CA THR A 352 -11.31 12.29 7.74
C THR A 352 -10.76 13.46 8.53
N ALA A 353 -11.47 14.60 8.55
CA ALA A 353 -11.07 15.79 9.29
C ALA A 353 -11.08 15.61 10.82
N HIS A 354 -11.96 14.76 11.33
CA HIS A 354 -12.01 14.36 12.74
C HIS A 354 -11.13 13.14 13.05
N SER A 355 -10.42 12.57 12.08
CA SER A 355 -9.60 11.39 12.34
C SER A 355 -8.27 11.76 13.01
N PRO A 356 -7.88 11.07 14.11
CA PRO A 356 -6.56 11.27 14.71
C PRO A 356 -5.41 11.03 13.73
N ALA A 357 -5.57 10.08 12.80
CA ALA A 357 -4.58 9.78 11.76
C ALA A 357 -4.26 11.02 10.90
N MET A 358 -5.28 11.67 10.34
CA MET A 358 -5.11 12.85 9.50
C MET A 358 -4.58 14.06 10.28
N MET A 359 -5.12 14.29 11.47
CA MET A 359 -4.73 15.42 12.31
C MET A 359 -3.27 15.34 12.80
N LEU A 360 -2.78 14.14 13.09
CA LEU A 360 -1.37 13.93 13.44
C LEU A 360 -0.48 13.98 12.22
N TYR A 361 -0.93 13.50 11.06
CA TYR A 361 -0.16 13.52 9.83
C TYR A 361 0.13 14.94 9.34
N LEU A 362 -0.90 15.79 9.34
CA LEU A 362 -0.84 17.18 8.88
C LEU A 362 -0.63 18.19 10.01
N ASP A 363 -0.26 17.70 11.19
CA ASP A 363 0.16 18.49 12.36
C ASP A 363 -0.90 19.45 12.93
N ASN A 364 -2.18 19.32 12.52
CA ASN A 364 -3.28 20.13 13.05
C ASN A 364 -3.49 19.91 14.54
N ALA A 365 -3.22 18.70 15.04
CA ALA A 365 -3.35 18.39 16.46
C ALA A 365 -2.48 19.28 17.38
N SER A 366 -1.44 19.93 16.83
CA SER A 366 -0.59 20.91 17.53
C SER A 366 -0.88 22.38 17.19
N SER A 367 -1.85 22.65 16.31
CA SER A 367 -2.17 24.02 15.90
C SER A 367 -2.79 24.82 17.05
N ILE A 368 -2.39 26.08 17.21
CA ILE A 368 -2.89 27.00 18.23
C ILE A 368 -3.23 28.34 17.56
N GLY A 369 -4.43 28.87 17.85
CA GLY A 369 -4.85 30.19 17.38
C GLY A 369 -3.94 31.28 17.94
N PRO A 370 -3.41 32.19 17.10
CA PRO A 370 -2.50 33.24 17.55
C PRO A 370 -3.10 34.17 18.62
N ASP A 371 -4.42 34.38 18.61
CA ASP A 371 -5.13 35.21 19.59
C ASP A 371 -5.87 34.37 20.65
N SER A 372 -5.55 33.07 20.75
CA SER A 372 -6.16 32.14 21.71
C SER A 372 -5.65 32.36 23.15
N MET A 373 -6.44 31.89 24.13
CA MET A 373 -6.05 31.91 25.55
C MET A 373 -4.73 31.16 25.79
N ALA A 374 -4.46 30.10 25.04
CA ALA A 374 -3.23 29.33 25.12
C ALA A 374 -2.02 30.15 24.63
N ALA A 375 -2.16 30.86 23.51
CA ALA A 375 -1.12 31.74 22.98
C ALA A 375 -0.82 32.89 23.96
N GLU A 376 -1.87 33.54 24.49
CA GLU A 376 -1.71 34.63 25.46
C GLU A 376 -0.97 34.16 26.74
N ARG A 377 -1.29 32.96 27.25
CA ARG A 377 -0.60 32.37 28.42
C ARG A 377 0.86 32.06 28.12
N ALA A 378 1.18 31.63 26.90
CA ALA A 378 2.55 31.35 26.47
C ALA A 378 3.38 32.64 26.41
N ASP A 379 2.79 33.74 25.94
CA ASP A 379 3.47 35.04 25.84
C ASP A 379 3.78 35.67 27.19
N ARG A 380 2.94 35.42 28.19
CA ARG A 380 3.19 35.82 29.59
C ARG A 380 4.34 35.05 30.25
N ARG A 381 4.89 34.00 29.63
CA ARG A 381 5.99 33.16 30.17
C ARG A 381 7.17 33.04 29.18
N PRO A 382 7.85 34.15 28.83
CA PRO A 382 8.83 34.20 27.73
C PRO A 382 10.08 33.31 27.94
N ASN A 383 10.42 32.97 29.19
CA ASN A 383 11.59 32.15 29.51
C ASN A 383 11.38 30.64 29.26
N ASN A 384 10.16 30.19 28.93
CA ASN A 384 9.90 28.79 28.61
C ASN A 384 9.91 28.56 27.09
N LYS A 385 11.11 28.61 26.48
CA LYS A 385 11.31 28.40 25.02
C LYS A 385 10.85 27.02 24.50
N LYS A 386 10.47 26.09 25.36
CA LYS A 386 10.31 24.66 24.99
C LYS A 386 9.00 24.27 24.30
N LYS A 387 8.04 25.19 24.06
CA LYS A 387 6.81 24.91 23.26
C LYS A 387 6.00 26.17 22.99
N ARG A 388 6.42 27.01 22.03
CA ARG A 388 5.50 27.94 21.36
C ARG A 388 5.01 27.26 20.09
N GLU A 389 4.02 26.39 20.24
CA GLU A 389 3.29 25.86 19.08
C GLU A 389 2.44 27.03 18.53
N GLY A 390 2.60 27.35 17.25
CA GLY A 390 1.92 28.45 16.58
C GLY A 390 0.81 27.96 15.66
N LEU A 391 0.21 28.88 14.91
CA LEU A 391 -0.75 28.53 13.87
C LEU A 391 -0.06 27.64 12.82
N ASN A 392 -0.61 26.45 12.60
CA ASN A 392 -0.13 25.54 11.57
C ASN A 392 -1.11 25.53 10.39
N GLU A 393 -0.64 25.98 9.21
CA GLU A 393 -1.45 26.06 8.00
C GLU A 393 -1.41 24.80 7.13
N ASN A 394 -0.60 23.80 7.47
CA ASN A 394 -0.39 22.63 6.63
C ASN A 394 -1.72 21.93 6.32
N TYR A 395 -2.48 21.57 7.37
CA TYR A 395 -3.77 20.90 7.14
C TYR A 395 -4.77 21.79 6.38
N ALA A 396 -4.81 23.09 6.66
CA ALA A 396 -5.68 24.03 5.95
C ALA A 396 -5.37 24.08 4.45
N ARG A 397 -4.08 24.10 4.10
CA ARG A 397 -3.62 24.07 2.72
C ARG A 397 -4.03 22.78 2.03
N GLU A 398 -3.73 21.63 2.63
CA GLU A 398 -4.06 20.34 2.01
C GLU A 398 -5.58 20.12 1.92
N LEU A 399 -6.34 20.58 2.91
CA LEU A 399 -7.80 20.51 2.91
C LEU A 399 -8.39 21.26 1.70
N MET A 400 -7.91 22.48 1.43
CA MET A 400 -8.37 23.28 0.29
C MET A 400 -7.80 22.79 -1.04
N GLU A 401 -6.51 22.47 -1.08
CA GLU A 401 -5.77 22.18 -2.31
C GLU A 401 -5.94 20.74 -2.80
N LEU A 402 -5.75 19.76 -1.91
CA LEU A 402 -5.62 18.36 -2.28
C LEU A 402 -6.88 17.55 -1.99
N HIS A 403 -7.62 17.93 -0.95
CA HIS A 403 -8.80 17.19 -0.51
C HIS A 403 -10.10 17.73 -1.12
N THR A 404 -10.17 19.02 -1.50
CA THR A 404 -11.44 19.63 -1.94
C THR A 404 -11.35 20.42 -3.25
N LEU A 405 -10.87 21.66 -3.23
CA LEU A 405 -11.06 22.61 -4.33
C LEU A 405 -10.11 22.38 -5.52
N GLY A 406 -9.01 21.65 -5.31
CA GLY A 406 -7.92 21.56 -6.26
C GLY A 406 -7.02 22.80 -6.23
N VAL A 407 -5.81 22.69 -6.77
CA VAL A 407 -4.80 23.78 -6.86
C VAL A 407 -5.37 25.08 -7.47
N ASN A 408 -6.30 24.96 -8.42
CA ASN A 408 -6.93 26.09 -9.10
C ASN A 408 -8.34 26.40 -8.53
N GLY A 409 -8.58 26.07 -7.26
CA GLY A 409 -9.87 26.20 -6.58
C GLY A 409 -10.36 27.62 -6.32
N GLY A 410 -9.56 28.64 -6.66
CA GLY A 410 -9.91 30.05 -6.53
C GLY A 410 -9.77 30.63 -5.12
N TYR A 411 -9.05 29.95 -4.22
CA TYR A 411 -8.71 30.45 -2.89
C TYR A 411 -7.38 31.22 -2.90
N SER A 412 -7.21 32.11 -1.93
CA SER A 412 -6.00 32.88 -1.68
C SER A 412 -5.20 32.33 -0.50
N GLN A 413 -3.96 32.80 -0.33
CA GLN A 413 -3.18 32.50 0.87
C GLN A 413 -3.87 33.00 2.16
N ALA A 414 -4.62 34.11 2.09
CA ALA A 414 -5.37 34.59 3.24
C ALA A 414 -6.48 33.63 3.65
N ASP A 415 -7.15 32.99 2.67
CA ASP A 415 -8.16 31.98 2.94
C ASP A 415 -7.56 30.77 3.66
N VAL A 416 -6.37 30.32 3.24
CA VAL A 416 -5.63 29.24 3.92
C VAL A 416 -5.36 29.59 5.39
N THR A 417 -4.88 30.81 5.66
CA THR A 417 -4.66 31.29 7.05
C THR A 417 -5.97 31.32 7.85
N HIS A 418 -7.08 31.75 7.26
CA HIS A 418 -8.38 31.78 7.93
C HIS A 418 -8.97 30.38 8.16
N VAL A 419 -8.77 29.44 7.24
CA VAL A 419 -9.11 28.03 7.44
C VAL A 419 -8.26 27.44 8.57
N ALA A 420 -6.96 27.72 8.59
CA ALA A 420 -6.09 27.27 9.68
C ALA A 420 -6.59 27.76 11.03
N ARG A 421 -7.01 29.03 11.12
CA ARG A 421 -7.63 29.61 12.31
C ARG A 421 -8.90 28.88 12.72
N ILE A 422 -9.81 28.61 11.78
CA ILE A 422 -11.03 27.84 12.03
C ILE A 422 -10.72 26.44 12.60
N LEU A 423 -9.68 25.78 12.09
CA LEU A 423 -9.30 24.41 12.50
C LEU A 423 -8.48 24.34 13.80
N THR A 424 -8.09 25.48 14.38
CA THR A 424 -7.38 25.48 15.68
C THR A 424 -8.27 24.94 16.79
N GLY A 425 -7.67 24.36 17.83
CA GLY A 425 -8.40 23.70 18.91
C GLY A 425 -8.87 22.28 18.57
N TRP A 426 -8.94 21.88 17.29
CA TRP A 426 -9.15 20.49 16.90
C TRP A 426 -7.87 19.70 17.19
N THR A 427 -7.90 18.85 18.21
CA THR A 427 -6.74 18.10 18.73
C THR A 427 -7.05 16.63 18.97
N VAL A 428 -6.01 15.83 19.19
CA VAL A 428 -6.14 14.44 19.63
C VAL A 428 -5.89 14.40 21.14
N GLU A 429 -6.77 13.75 21.90
CA GLU A 429 -6.56 13.53 23.33
C GLU A 429 -5.41 12.53 23.51
N ARG A 430 -4.31 12.95 24.15
CA ARG A 430 -3.15 12.07 24.51
C ARG A 430 -2.83 11.06 23.39
N PRO A 431 -2.42 11.52 22.20
CA PRO A 431 -2.24 10.65 21.02
C PRO A 431 -1.27 9.49 21.28
N GLU A 432 -0.31 9.69 22.19
CA GLU A 432 0.60 8.64 22.65
C GLU A 432 -0.06 7.51 23.43
N ARG A 433 -1.35 7.64 23.79
CA ARG A 433 -2.18 6.66 24.49
C ARG A 433 -3.40 6.22 23.67
N GLY A 434 -3.47 6.59 22.38
CA GLY A 434 -4.54 6.14 21.49
C GLY A 434 -5.88 6.86 21.68
N GLY A 435 -5.90 8.04 22.29
CA GLY A 435 -7.14 8.80 22.43
C GLY A 435 -7.68 9.33 21.10
N GLY A 436 -8.93 9.76 21.13
CA GLY A 436 -9.68 10.20 19.95
C GLY A 436 -9.58 11.70 19.68
N PHE A 437 -10.40 12.16 18.74
CA PHE A 437 -10.65 13.58 18.49
C PHE A 437 -11.16 14.30 19.75
N GLN A 438 -10.72 15.53 19.94
CA GLN A 438 -11.20 16.45 20.95
C GLN A 438 -11.13 17.89 20.45
N PHE A 439 -12.13 18.71 20.79
CA PHE A 439 -12.02 20.16 20.67
C PHE A 439 -11.53 20.79 21.98
N GLU A 440 -10.47 21.59 21.90
CA GLU A 440 -9.90 22.35 23.03
C GLU A 440 -10.12 23.86 22.83
N PRO A 441 -11.15 24.45 23.47
CA PRO A 441 -11.52 25.86 23.25
C PRO A 441 -10.40 26.85 23.59
N ASN A 442 -9.54 26.52 24.56
CA ASN A 442 -8.43 27.40 24.96
C ASN A 442 -7.37 27.59 23.87
N ARG A 443 -7.31 26.69 22.88
CA ARG A 443 -6.37 26.74 21.76
C ARG A 443 -7.00 27.27 20.48
N HIS A 444 -8.32 27.46 20.47
CA HIS A 444 -9.05 27.93 19.30
C HIS A 444 -8.85 29.44 19.12
N GLU A 445 -8.70 29.86 17.87
CA GLU A 445 -8.66 31.26 17.48
C GLU A 445 -10.04 31.90 17.70
N PRO A 446 -10.15 32.97 18.51
CA PRO A 446 -11.43 33.64 18.70
C PRO A 446 -11.80 34.56 17.52
N GLY A 447 -13.05 35.02 17.50
CA GLY A 447 -13.52 36.06 16.58
C GLY A 447 -13.98 35.54 15.22
N THR A 448 -14.43 36.46 14.37
CA THR A 448 -14.97 36.14 13.04
C THR A 448 -13.85 35.90 12.03
N LYS A 449 -13.92 34.81 11.28
CA LYS A 449 -13.01 34.49 10.17
C LYS A 449 -13.74 34.66 8.83
N ALA A 450 -12.98 34.92 7.77
CA ALA A 450 -13.52 35.04 6.43
C ALA A 450 -12.79 34.09 5.49
N VAL A 451 -13.53 33.25 4.77
CA VAL A 451 -12.99 32.29 3.81
C VAL A 451 -13.79 32.40 2.52
N MET A 452 -13.11 32.72 1.42
CA MET A 452 -13.67 32.81 0.07
C MET A 452 -14.92 33.71 -0.03
N GLY A 453 -14.96 34.79 0.76
CA GLY A 453 -16.07 35.75 0.81
C GLY A 453 -17.17 35.41 1.83
N GLU A 454 -17.15 34.22 2.43
CA GLU A 454 -18.09 33.81 3.49
C GLU A 454 -17.53 34.11 4.88
N LYS A 455 -18.40 34.44 5.83
CA LYS A 455 -18.01 34.79 7.21
C LYS A 455 -18.41 33.68 8.17
N PHE A 456 -17.45 33.22 8.95
CA PHE A 456 -17.61 32.22 10.01
C PHE A 456 -17.57 32.93 11.36
N LYS A 457 -18.69 32.87 12.10
CA LYS A 457 -18.79 33.46 13.44
C LYS A 457 -18.12 32.57 14.46
N ASP A 458 -17.74 33.15 15.60
CA ASP A 458 -17.09 32.42 16.69
C ASP A 458 -18.06 31.41 17.34
N HIS A 459 -18.02 30.16 16.90
CA HIS A 459 -18.83 29.04 17.38
C HIS A 459 -17.97 27.82 17.75
N GLY A 460 -16.65 27.99 17.86
CA GLY A 460 -15.72 26.92 18.24
C GLY A 460 -15.68 25.79 17.21
N GLU A 461 -15.83 24.53 17.65
CA GLU A 461 -15.77 23.35 16.76
C GLU A 461 -16.73 23.46 15.56
N GLN A 462 -17.92 24.05 15.77
CA GLN A 462 -18.95 24.14 14.75
C GLN A 462 -18.50 24.93 13.52
N GLU A 463 -17.57 25.88 13.68
CA GLU A 463 -16.99 26.63 12.56
C GLU A 463 -16.32 25.71 11.55
N GLY A 464 -15.58 24.71 12.03
CA GLY A 464 -14.91 23.75 11.16
C GLY A 464 -15.92 22.85 10.44
N ARG A 465 -17.03 22.49 11.09
CA ARG A 465 -18.10 21.71 10.44
C ARG A 465 -18.81 22.52 9.34
N GLU A 466 -19.14 23.78 9.63
CA GLU A 466 -19.68 24.72 8.64
C GLU A 466 -18.70 24.91 7.46
N LEU A 467 -17.39 25.03 7.75
CA LEU A 467 -16.36 25.14 6.73
C LEU A 467 -16.30 23.89 5.85
N LEU A 468 -16.31 22.69 6.44
CA LEU A 468 -16.26 21.43 5.69
C LEU A 468 -17.50 21.26 4.80
N HIS A 469 -18.69 21.62 5.29
CA HIS A 469 -19.91 21.67 4.48
C HIS A 469 -19.76 22.62 3.28
N MET A 470 -19.28 23.85 3.54
CA MET A 470 -19.03 24.85 2.50
C MET A 470 -18.05 24.33 1.46
N LEU A 471 -16.94 23.71 1.86
CA LEU A 471 -15.96 23.15 0.93
C LEU A 471 -16.52 21.95 0.15
N ALA A 472 -17.24 21.03 0.81
CA ALA A 472 -17.76 19.82 0.19
C ALA A 472 -18.82 20.09 -0.89
N THR A 473 -19.61 21.15 -0.75
CA THR A 473 -20.75 21.46 -1.64
C THR A 473 -20.41 22.43 -2.79
N ARG A 474 -19.14 22.87 -2.89
CA ARG A 474 -18.72 23.80 -3.94
C ARG A 474 -18.63 23.18 -5.33
N PRO A 475 -18.94 23.94 -6.39
CA PRO A 475 -18.71 23.52 -7.77
C PRO A 475 -17.25 23.13 -8.07
N ALA A 476 -16.28 23.82 -7.47
CA ALA A 476 -14.86 23.49 -7.62
C ALA A 476 -14.54 22.08 -7.08
N THR A 477 -15.07 21.72 -5.92
CA THR A 477 -14.94 20.39 -5.33
C THR A 477 -15.61 19.32 -6.17
N ALA A 478 -16.84 19.57 -6.62
CA ALA A 478 -17.55 18.65 -7.52
C ALA A 478 -16.75 18.36 -8.81
N GLN A 479 -16.16 19.39 -9.41
CA GLN A 479 -15.29 19.27 -10.58
C GLN A 479 -14.00 18.52 -10.28
N PHE A 480 -13.33 18.85 -9.17
CA PHE A 480 -12.08 18.23 -8.77
C PHE A 480 -12.23 16.73 -8.49
N ILE A 481 -13.21 16.36 -7.65
CA ILE A 481 -13.49 14.96 -7.32
C ILE A 481 -13.93 14.18 -8.54
N SER A 482 -14.83 14.74 -9.36
CA SER A 482 -15.29 14.09 -10.59
C SER A 482 -14.14 13.86 -11.58
N ARG A 483 -13.21 14.82 -11.70
CA ARG A 483 -12.01 14.66 -12.54
C ARG A 483 -11.09 13.57 -12.01
N LYS A 484 -10.85 13.50 -10.69
CA LYS A 484 -10.02 12.43 -10.11
C LYS A 484 -10.64 11.04 -10.32
N LEU A 485 -11.96 10.92 -10.17
CA LEU A 485 -12.69 9.67 -10.46
C LEU A 485 -12.60 9.31 -11.94
N ALA A 486 -12.88 10.25 -12.86
CA ALA A 486 -12.76 9.99 -14.29
C ALA A 486 -11.32 9.60 -14.69
N LEU A 487 -10.31 10.20 -14.04
CA LEU A 487 -8.91 9.85 -14.26
C LEU A 487 -8.59 8.42 -13.80
N ARG A 488 -9.14 8.00 -12.66
CA ARG A 488 -9.00 6.63 -12.14
C ARG A 488 -9.68 5.60 -13.05
N PHE A 489 -10.95 5.83 -13.40
CA PHE A 489 -11.80 4.81 -14.02
C PHE A 489 -11.80 4.83 -15.56
N VAL A 490 -11.48 5.96 -16.20
CA VAL A 490 -11.63 6.13 -17.67
C VAL A 490 -10.28 6.27 -18.37
N SER A 491 -9.59 7.41 -18.24
CA SER A 491 -8.34 7.68 -18.98
C SER A 491 -7.41 8.62 -18.23
N ASP A 492 -6.14 8.67 -18.62
CA ASP A 492 -5.16 9.62 -18.06
C ASP A 492 -5.51 11.09 -18.37
N ASP A 493 -6.24 11.33 -19.47
CA ASP A 493 -6.84 12.61 -19.82
C ASP A 493 -8.36 12.44 -20.05
N PRO A 494 -9.19 12.52 -19.00
CA PRO A 494 -10.62 12.29 -19.10
C PRO A 494 -11.33 13.44 -19.86
N PRO A 495 -12.27 13.13 -20.78
CA PRO A 495 -13.02 14.16 -21.50
C PRO A 495 -13.75 15.11 -20.55
N GLN A 496 -13.62 16.43 -20.77
CA GLN A 496 -14.27 17.43 -19.90
C GLN A 496 -15.79 17.27 -19.85
N ALA A 497 -16.43 16.83 -20.94
CA ALA A 497 -17.88 16.59 -20.99
C ALA A 497 -18.34 15.51 -19.99
N LEU A 498 -17.53 14.46 -19.79
CA LEU A 498 -17.79 13.43 -18.78
C LEU A 498 -17.64 14.03 -17.37
N VAL A 499 -16.56 14.76 -17.13
CA VAL A 499 -16.29 15.41 -15.84
C VAL A 499 -17.42 16.37 -15.47
N ASP A 500 -17.90 17.18 -16.41
CA ASP A 500 -19.01 18.11 -16.20
C ASP A 500 -20.32 17.38 -15.87
N ARG A 501 -20.59 16.25 -16.53
CA ARG A 501 -21.77 15.42 -16.28
C ARG A 501 -21.75 14.84 -14.88
N MET A 502 -20.60 14.28 -14.47
CA MET A 502 -20.38 13.75 -13.12
C MET A 502 -20.47 14.84 -12.06
N ALA A 503 -19.85 16.01 -12.29
CA ALA A 503 -19.89 17.15 -11.36
C ALA A 503 -21.32 17.69 -11.18
N LYS A 504 -22.12 17.69 -12.25
CA LYS A 504 -23.55 18.03 -12.16
C LYS A 504 -24.30 17.04 -11.27
N THR A 505 -24.08 15.73 -11.45
CA THR A 505 -24.67 14.71 -10.58
C THR A 505 -24.25 14.93 -9.13
N PHE A 506 -22.94 15.09 -8.88
CA PHE A 506 -22.39 15.37 -7.56
C PHE A 506 -23.12 16.52 -6.86
N LEU A 507 -23.27 17.66 -7.53
CA LEU A 507 -23.97 18.82 -6.94
C LEU A 507 -25.45 18.54 -6.69
N SER A 508 -26.13 17.85 -7.62
CA SER A 508 -27.56 17.55 -7.47
C SER A 508 -27.88 16.52 -6.40
N THR A 509 -26.94 15.65 -6.06
CA THR A 509 -27.09 14.59 -5.07
C THR A 509 -26.40 14.90 -3.74
N ASN A 510 -25.87 16.11 -3.57
CA ASN A 510 -25.08 16.53 -2.41
C ASN A 510 -23.87 15.60 -2.16
N GLY A 511 -23.13 15.29 -3.22
CA GLY A 511 -21.88 14.54 -3.18
C GLY A 511 -22.04 13.03 -3.03
N ASP A 512 -23.20 12.45 -3.38
CA ASP A 512 -23.39 11.00 -3.40
C ASP A 512 -22.47 10.33 -4.44
N ILE A 513 -21.45 9.62 -3.96
CA ILE A 513 -20.42 9.01 -4.81
C ILE A 513 -20.99 7.83 -5.61
N ALA A 514 -21.92 7.04 -5.05
CA ALA A 514 -22.57 5.97 -5.80
C ALA A 514 -23.34 6.51 -7.01
N ALA A 515 -24.07 7.62 -6.83
CA ALA A 515 -24.77 8.29 -7.94
C ALA A 515 -23.80 8.84 -9.00
N VAL A 516 -22.67 9.40 -8.58
CA VAL A 516 -21.61 9.89 -9.49
C VAL A 516 -20.99 8.75 -10.29
N LEU A 517 -20.70 7.62 -9.65
CA LEU A 517 -20.18 6.43 -10.33
C LEU A 517 -21.22 5.81 -11.27
N SER A 518 -22.51 5.84 -10.91
CA SER A 518 -23.59 5.45 -11.82
C SER A 518 -23.65 6.35 -13.06
N THR A 519 -23.43 7.66 -12.90
CA THR A 519 -23.33 8.59 -14.04
C THR A 519 -22.14 8.25 -14.94
N LEU A 520 -20.98 7.90 -14.36
CA LEU A 520 -19.80 7.48 -15.11
C LEU A 520 -20.06 6.17 -15.86
N PHE A 521 -20.63 5.18 -15.20
CA PHE A 521 -20.91 3.87 -15.76
C PHE A 521 -21.85 3.93 -16.97
N HIS A 522 -22.85 4.80 -16.96
CA HIS A 522 -23.78 4.96 -18.09
C HIS A 522 -23.31 5.96 -19.16
N ALA A 523 -22.10 6.53 -19.02
CA ALA A 523 -21.58 7.49 -19.97
C ALA A 523 -21.01 6.77 -21.22
N PRO A 524 -21.30 7.24 -22.45
CA PRO A 524 -20.74 6.64 -23.67
C PRO A 524 -19.20 6.73 -23.69
N GLU A 525 -18.62 7.76 -23.06
CA GLU A 525 -17.17 7.92 -22.93
C GLU A 525 -16.51 6.76 -22.19
N PHE A 526 -17.20 6.10 -21.25
CA PHE A 526 -16.68 4.93 -20.53
C PHE A 526 -16.67 3.68 -21.41
N TRP A 527 -17.60 3.56 -22.36
CA TRP A 527 -17.74 2.37 -23.22
C TRP A 527 -17.01 2.50 -24.56
N ASP A 528 -16.30 3.59 -24.80
CA ASP A 528 -15.58 3.83 -26.05
C ASP A 528 -14.46 2.79 -26.26
N ALA A 529 -14.35 2.26 -27.48
CA ALA A 529 -13.32 1.28 -27.83
C ALA A 529 -11.88 1.77 -27.60
N ASN A 530 -11.62 3.08 -27.67
CA ASN A 530 -10.31 3.67 -27.40
C ASN A 530 -9.95 3.69 -25.91
N ILE A 531 -10.94 3.56 -25.02
CA ILE A 531 -10.75 3.48 -23.56
C ILE A 531 -10.50 2.04 -23.12
N TYR A 532 -11.00 1.07 -23.87
CA TYR A 532 -10.76 -0.33 -23.60
C TYR A 532 -9.25 -0.66 -23.64
N ARG A 533 -8.71 -1.11 -22.50
CA ARG A 533 -7.27 -1.41 -22.29
C ARG A 533 -6.31 -0.22 -22.49
N ALA A 534 -6.80 1.01 -22.27
CA ALA A 534 -6.00 2.21 -22.46
C ALA A 534 -5.07 2.52 -21.28
N LYS A 535 -5.50 2.22 -20.04
CA LYS A 535 -4.76 2.54 -18.82
C LYS A 535 -3.83 1.40 -18.40
N VAL A 536 -2.73 1.73 -17.73
CA VAL A 536 -1.85 0.73 -17.09
C VAL A 536 -2.20 0.62 -15.61
N LYS A 537 -2.32 -0.61 -15.10
CA LYS A 537 -2.51 -0.89 -13.67
C LYS A 537 -1.40 -0.28 -12.83
N THR A 538 -1.72 0.30 -11.68
CA THR A 538 -0.76 0.60 -10.60
C THR A 538 -0.16 -0.70 -10.05
N PRO A 539 0.95 -0.65 -9.28
CA PRO A 539 1.50 -1.84 -8.65
C PRO A 539 0.52 -2.61 -7.75
N VAL A 540 -0.31 -1.92 -6.96
CA VAL A 540 -1.34 -2.55 -6.13
C VAL A 540 -2.37 -3.26 -7.00
N GLU A 541 -2.89 -2.58 -8.03
CA GLU A 541 -3.83 -3.17 -8.97
C GLU A 541 -3.23 -4.42 -9.64
N PHE A 542 -1.98 -4.35 -10.10
CA PHE A 542 -1.32 -5.46 -10.78
C PHE A 542 -1.15 -6.69 -9.87
N VAL A 543 -0.63 -6.49 -8.65
CA VAL A 543 -0.36 -7.59 -7.71
C VAL A 543 -1.64 -8.25 -7.24
N VAL A 544 -2.65 -7.46 -6.85
CA VAL A 544 -3.96 -7.96 -6.42
C VAL A 544 -4.68 -8.66 -7.59
N SER A 545 -4.66 -8.05 -8.78
CA SER A 545 -5.28 -8.64 -9.97
C SER A 545 -4.68 -9.97 -10.35
N ALA A 546 -3.34 -10.10 -10.30
CA ALA A 546 -2.66 -11.36 -10.61
C ALA A 546 -3.01 -12.47 -9.60
N ALA A 547 -3.06 -12.14 -8.31
CA ALA A 547 -3.50 -13.08 -7.26
C ALA A 547 -4.96 -13.52 -7.46
N ARG A 548 -5.85 -12.59 -7.82
CA ARG A 548 -7.27 -12.87 -8.11
C ARG A 548 -7.44 -13.71 -9.37
N ALA A 549 -6.79 -13.35 -10.48
CA ALA A 549 -6.86 -14.06 -11.75
C ALA A 549 -6.34 -15.50 -11.63
N GLY A 550 -5.26 -15.70 -10.87
CA GLY A 550 -4.73 -17.03 -10.57
C GLY A 550 -5.53 -17.82 -9.53
N ASN A 551 -6.58 -17.24 -8.93
CA ASN A 551 -7.33 -17.82 -7.80
C ASN A 551 -6.39 -18.36 -6.70
N ALA A 552 -5.40 -17.55 -6.33
CA ALA A 552 -4.34 -17.96 -5.42
C ALA A 552 -4.87 -18.21 -4.00
N ASP A 553 -4.44 -19.32 -3.40
CA ASP A 553 -4.56 -19.56 -1.97
C ASP A 553 -3.39 -18.92 -1.24
N ILE A 554 -3.70 -18.04 -0.30
CA ILE A 554 -2.72 -17.15 0.35
C ILE A 554 -2.83 -17.28 1.86
N GLU A 555 -1.82 -17.90 2.46
CA GLU A 555 -1.61 -17.99 3.90
C GLU A 555 -0.76 -16.81 4.42
N ASN A 556 0.05 -16.19 3.55
CA ASN A 556 0.98 -15.11 3.92
C ASN A 556 0.91 -13.96 2.91
N MET A 557 0.48 -12.80 3.36
CA MET A 557 0.35 -11.58 2.53
C MET A 557 1.67 -10.83 2.30
N GLN A 558 2.70 -11.10 3.12
CA GLN A 558 3.96 -10.35 3.08
C GLN A 558 4.69 -10.39 1.72
N PRO A 559 4.74 -11.52 0.98
CA PRO A 559 5.34 -11.54 -0.35
C PRO A 559 4.63 -10.59 -1.34
N LEU A 560 3.31 -10.45 -1.25
CA LEU A 560 2.55 -9.52 -2.09
C LEU A 560 2.85 -8.06 -1.71
N ALA A 561 2.86 -7.75 -0.42
CA ALA A 561 3.24 -6.42 0.07
C ALA A 561 4.67 -6.02 -0.33
N ASN A 562 5.60 -6.98 -0.33
CA ASN A 562 6.96 -6.76 -0.80
C ASN A 562 7.00 -6.46 -2.30
N ALA A 563 6.27 -7.22 -3.12
CA ALA A 563 6.21 -6.99 -4.56
C ALA A 563 5.66 -5.60 -4.90
N VAL A 564 4.60 -5.17 -4.22
CA VAL A 564 4.02 -3.82 -4.35
C VAL A 564 5.06 -2.74 -4.00
N ARG A 565 5.83 -2.92 -2.92
CA ARG A 565 6.90 -2.00 -2.51
C ARG A 565 8.07 -1.98 -3.50
N GLU A 566 8.50 -3.13 -4.01
CA GLU A 566 9.59 -3.26 -5.00
C GLU A 566 9.22 -2.64 -6.35
N MET A 567 7.93 -2.56 -6.66
CA MET A 567 7.39 -1.84 -7.81
C MET A 567 7.17 -0.34 -7.55
N GLY A 568 7.52 0.16 -6.36
CA GLY A 568 7.56 1.60 -6.05
C GLY A 568 6.30 2.17 -5.40
N MET A 569 5.34 1.34 -4.96
CA MET A 569 4.09 1.81 -4.34
C MET A 569 3.84 1.17 -2.97
N PRO A 570 4.76 1.27 -1.99
CA PRO A 570 4.53 0.68 -0.66
C PRO A 570 3.19 1.11 -0.05
N LEU A 571 2.42 0.14 0.45
CA LEU A 571 1.15 0.40 1.14
C LEU A 571 1.36 1.28 2.37
N TYR A 572 0.56 2.34 2.50
CA TYR A 572 0.72 3.42 3.51
C TYR A 572 2.09 4.11 3.51
N GLY A 573 2.88 3.93 2.44
CA GLY A 573 4.26 4.39 2.34
C GLY A 573 4.45 5.69 1.56
N CYS A 574 3.38 6.31 1.04
CA CYS A 574 3.49 7.59 0.35
C CYS A 574 3.73 8.71 1.37
N VAL A 575 4.86 9.40 1.23
CA VAL A 575 5.28 10.44 2.19
C VAL A 575 4.50 11.72 2.02
N THR A 576 4.12 12.06 0.79
CA THR A 576 3.46 13.32 0.44
C THR A 576 1.93 13.20 0.53
N PRO A 577 1.22 14.26 0.95
CA PRO A 577 -0.23 14.19 1.18
C PRO A 577 -1.06 14.06 -0.11
N ASN A 578 -0.46 14.31 -1.28
CA ASN A 578 -1.10 14.17 -2.58
C ASN A 578 -1.29 12.73 -3.06
N GLY A 579 -0.73 11.75 -2.34
CA GLY A 579 -0.82 10.33 -2.68
C GLY A 579 -0.02 9.96 -3.92
N TYR A 580 -0.18 8.71 -4.35
CA TYR A 580 0.40 8.16 -5.57
C TYR A 580 -0.35 8.63 -6.83
N SER A 581 0.38 8.77 -7.94
CA SER A 581 -0.20 9.13 -9.23
C SER A 581 -1.07 8.02 -9.81
N TRP A 582 -2.17 8.40 -10.45
CA TRP A 582 -3.04 7.51 -11.22
C TRP A 582 -2.71 7.47 -12.72
N GLN A 583 -1.71 8.24 -13.14
CA GLN A 583 -1.27 8.31 -14.54
C GLN A 583 -0.37 7.13 -14.89
N SER A 584 -0.54 6.59 -16.09
CA SER A 584 0.15 5.36 -16.52
C SER A 584 1.66 5.56 -16.63
N ASP A 585 2.11 6.74 -17.06
CA ASP A 585 3.53 7.06 -17.28
C ASP A 585 4.40 6.88 -16.02
N THR A 586 3.81 7.13 -14.85
CA THR A 586 4.45 6.97 -13.53
C THR A 586 4.80 5.50 -13.26
N TRP A 587 4.05 4.57 -13.84
CA TRP A 587 4.14 3.13 -13.57
C TRP A 587 4.77 2.32 -14.71
N VAL A 588 5.12 2.98 -15.81
CA VAL A 588 5.75 2.36 -16.98
C VAL A 588 7.22 2.77 -17.02
N SER A 589 8.08 1.89 -16.51
CA SER A 589 9.55 1.99 -16.66
C SER A 589 10.14 0.61 -16.89
N THR A 590 11.34 0.53 -17.48
CA THR A 590 12.03 -0.74 -17.72
C THR A 590 12.14 -1.57 -16.43
N ASN A 591 12.48 -0.93 -15.31
CA ASN A 591 12.58 -1.62 -14.02
C ASN A 591 11.22 -2.11 -13.50
N ALA A 592 10.17 -1.29 -13.63
CA ALA A 592 8.82 -1.68 -13.22
C ALA A 592 8.32 -2.89 -14.03
N LEU A 593 8.55 -2.92 -15.34
CA LEU A 593 8.16 -4.04 -16.20
C LEU A 593 8.89 -5.33 -15.85
N VAL A 594 10.19 -5.26 -15.54
CA VAL A 594 10.98 -6.41 -15.08
C VAL A 594 10.45 -6.94 -13.75
N ASN A 595 10.18 -6.07 -12.78
CA ASN A 595 9.66 -6.47 -11.49
C ASN A 595 8.27 -7.11 -11.61
N ARG A 596 7.41 -6.60 -12.49
CA ARG A 596 6.09 -7.20 -12.79
C ARG A 596 6.22 -8.60 -13.38
N MET A 597 7.11 -8.78 -14.37
CA MET A 597 7.36 -10.09 -14.97
C MET A 597 7.94 -11.09 -13.97
N ASN A 598 8.92 -10.67 -13.16
CA ASN A 598 9.52 -11.51 -12.12
C ASN A 598 8.50 -11.93 -11.06
N PHE A 599 7.63 -11.01 -10.64
CA PHE A 599 6.54 -11.31 -9.73
C PHE A 599 5.56 -12.31 -10.36
N ALA A 600 5.10 -12.07 -11.58
CA ALA A 600 4.15 -12.94 -12.28
C ALA A 600 4.68 -14.38 -12.43
N LEU A 601 5.94 -14.54 -12.86
CA LEU A 601 6.60 -15.85 -12.96
C LEU A 601 6.74 -16.52 -11.59
N SER A 602 7.07 -15.77 -10.53
CA SER A 602 7.23 -16.31 -9.18
C SER A 602 5.89 -16.72 -8.56
N LEU A 603 4.84 -15.94 -8.78
CA LEU A 603 3.48 -16.22 -8.35
C LEU A 603 2.96 -17.49 -9.04
N ALA A 604 3.02 -17.54 -10.38
CA ALA A 604 2.51 -18.66 -11.14
C ALA A 604 3.26 -19.96 -10.83
N ALA A 605 4.58 -19.90 -10.62
CA ALA A 605 5.40 -21.06 -10.28
C ALA A 605 5.39 -21.44 -8.78
N ASN A 606 4.48 -20.89 -7.97
CA ASN A 606 4.37 -21.17 -6.53
C ASN A 606 5.69 -20.99 -5.76
N ARG A 607 6.47 -19.96 -6.13
CA ARG A 607 7.77 -19.63 -5.50
C ARG A 607 7.67 -18.60 -4.39
N LEU A 608 6.49 -18.00 -4.21
CA LEU A 608 6.22 -17.05 -3.13
C LEU A 608 5.81 -17.83 -1.85
N PRO A 609 6.52 -17.66 -0.72
CA PRO A 609 6.24 -18.43 0.49
C PRO A 609 4.82 -18.21 1.04
N GLY A 610 4.07 -19.30 1.24
CA GLY A 610 2.68 -19.24 1.75
C GLY A 610 1.66 -18.81 0.71
N ILE A 611 2.01 -18.88 -0.58
CA ILE A 611 1.09 -18.60 -1.69
C ILE A 611 1.15 -19.77 -2.65
N SER A 612 -0.01 -20.29 -3.04
CA SER A 612 -0.11 -21.36 -4.03
C SER A 612 -1.26 -21.17 -4.98
N ILE A 613 -1.06 -21.54 -6.24
CA ILE A 613 -2.05 -21.61 -7.30
C ILE A 613 -2.12 -23.06 -7.77
N ALA A 614 -3.35 -23.57 -7.90
CA ALA A 614 -3.61 -24.85 -8.53
C ALA A 614 -3.94 -24.62 -10.01
N TRP A 615 -3.02 -25.01 -10.90
CA TRP A 615 -3.28 -25.07 -12.34
C TRP A 615 -3.88 -26.43 -12.66
N ASP A 616 -5.21 -26.50 -12.80
CA ASP A 616 -5.91 -27.73 -13.19
C ASP A 616 -5.91 -27.85 -14.73
N PRO A 617 -5.19 -28.82 -15.32
CA PRO A 617 -5.14 -29.01 -16.77
C PRO A 617 -6.46 -29.57 -17.35
N THR A 618 -7.41 -29.96 -16.50
CA THR A 618 -8.73 -30.51 -16.88
C THR A 618 -9.89 -29.56 -16.61
N ALA A 619 -9.63 -28.40 -15.98
CA ALA A 619 -10.64 -27.36 -15.80
C ALA A 619 -10.98 -26.74 -17.16
N ASN A 620 -11.97 -27.33 -17.84
CA ASN A 620 -12.48 -26.85 -19.12
C ASN A 620 -13.07 -25.45 -18.95
N VAL A 621 -12.48 -24.49 -19.64
CA VAL A 621 -13.10 -23.20 -19.91
C VAL A 621 -14.08 -23.43 -21.05
N ASN A 622 -15.38 -23.42 -20.74
CA ASN A 622 -16.57 -23.58 -21.60
C ASN A 622 -17.14 -25.00 -21.76
N ASN A 623 -18.43 -25.10 -21.41
CA ASN A 623 -19.33 -26.24 -21.69
C ASN A 623 -19.76 -26.30 -23.18
N ASP A 624 -18.87 -26.00 -24.13
CA ASP A 624 -19.08 -26.38 -25.52
C ASP A 624 -18.41 -27.74 -25.74
N ALA A 625 -19.20 -28.81 -25.69
CA ALA A 625 -18.78 -30.20 -25.80
C ALA A 625 -18.22 -30.60 -27.19
N THR A 626 -17.76 -29.63 -27.99
CA THR A 626 -17.16 -29.84 -29.30
C THR A 626 -15.95 -28.95 -29.46
N MET A 627 -14.85 -29.32 -28.80
CA MET A 627 -13.47 -29.32 -29.31
C MET A 627 -12.53 -29.53 -28.11
N LEU A 628 -11.49 -30.36 -28.31
CA LEU A 628 -10.35 -30.61 -27.41
C LEU A 628 -10.56 -31.70 -26.33
N GLN A 629 -10.64 -32.95 -26.78
CA GLN A 629 -10.12 -34.06 -25.99
C GLN A 629 -8.59 -33.93 -25.93
N THR A 630 -8.05 -33.45 -24.81
CA THR A 630 -6.62 -33.50 -24.55
C THR A 630 -6.22 -34.93 -24.22
N ASN A 631 -5.21 -35.46 -24.91
CA ASN A 631 -4.55 -36.69 -24.49
C ASN A 631 -3.57 -36.30 -23.36
N PRO A 632 -3.79 -36.71 -22.10
CA PRO A 632 -3.07 -36.19 -20.93
C PRO A 632 -1.56 -36.55 -20.88
N ALA A 633 -1.04 -37.26 -21.88
CA ALA A 633 0.35 -37.70 -21.96
C ALA A 633 1.30 -36.71 -22.68
N SER A 634 0.78 -35.75 -23.47
CA SER A 634 1.61 -34.70 -24.12
C SER A 634 0.71 -33.53 -24.56
N PRO A 635 0.50 -32.52 -23.70
CA PRO A 635 -0.31 -31.36 -24.08
C PRO A 635 0.41 -30.54 -25.14
N ASP A 636 -0.34 -30.12 -26.15
CA ASP A 636 0.10 -29.13 -27.13
C ASP A 636 0.22 -27.75 -26.43
N PRO A 637 1.41 -27.11 -26.42
CA PRO A 637 1.60 -25.81 -25.78
C PRO A 637 0.63 -24.72 -26.27
N GLN A 638 0.16 -24.81 -27.51
CA GLN A 638 -0.80 -23.84 -28.07
C GLN A 638 -2.19 -24.01 -27.46
N VAL A 639 -2.59 -25.25 -27.18
CA VAL A 639 -3.88 -25.57 -26.54
C VAL A 639 -3.86 -25.12 -25.08
N GLU A 640 -2.78 -25.37 -24.35
CA GLU A 640 -2.64 -24.92 -22.96
C GLU A 640 -2.54 -23.40 -22.85
N GLU A 641 -1.82 -22.74 -23.77
CA GLU A 641 -1.78 -21.28 -23.84
C GLU A 641 -3.17 -20.70 -24.07
N SER A 642 -3.94 -21.23 -25.02
CA SER A 642 -5.32 -20.77 -25.28
C SER A 642 -6.24 -20.95 -24.08
N ARG A 643 -6.09 -22.06 -23.33
CA ARG A 643 -6.86 -22.32 -22.10
C ARG A 643 -6.49 -21.31 -21.00
N LEU A 644 -5.20 -21.10 -20.76
CA LEU A 644 -4.70 -20.16 -19.74
C LEU A 644 -4.98 -18.71 -20.13
N GLU A 645 -4.95 -18.38 -21.42
CA GLU A 645 -5.39 -17.10 -21.97
C GLU A 645 -6.86 -16.85 -21.62
N ALA A 646 -7.74 -17.82 -21.85
CA ALA A 646 -9.15 -17.67 -21.51
C ALA A 646 -9.38 -17.47 -20.00
N LEU A 647 -8.59 -18.15 -19.17
CA LEU A 647 -8.66 -18.09 -17.70
C LEU A 647 -8.12 -16.79 -17.11
N LEU A 648 -6.91 -16.40 -17.49
CA LEU A 648 -6.15 -15.29 -16.89
C LEU A 648 -6.32 -13.98 -17.63
N VAL A 649 -6.54 -14.10 -18.94
CA VAL A 649 -6.52 -13.01 -19.91
C VAL A 649 -7.81 -13.06 -20.73
N SER A 650 -8.98 -13.25 -20.08
CA SER A 650 -10.30 -13.24 -20.73
C SER A 650 -10.50 -12.00 -21.63
N GLY A 651 -10.86 -12.19 -22.90
CA GLY A 651 -10.83 -11.15 -23.96
C GLY A 651 -9.56 -11.14 -24.82
N GLY A 652 -8.64 -12.06 -24.55
CA GLY A 652 -7.52 -12.46 -25.40
C GLY A 652 -6.25 -11.58 -25.39
N VAL A 653 -5.17 -12.12 -25.96
CA VAL A 653 -3.87 -11.47 -26.21
C VAL A 653 -3.66 -11.18 -27.70
N SER A 654 -2.77 -10.23 -28.02
CA SER A 654 -2.36 -10.00 -29.41
C SER A 654 -1.58 -11.20 -29.97
N ASP A 655 -1.61 -11.41 -31.29
CA ASP A 655 -0.83 -12.46 -31.95
C ASP A 655 0.67 -12.32 -31.70
N SER A 656 1.16 -11.08 -31.56
CA SER A 656 2.54 -10.80 -31.16
C SER A 656 2.84 -11.28 -29.73
N THR A 657 1.94 -11.04 -28.79
CA THR A 657 2.10 -11.52 -27.41
C THR A 657 2.03 -13.03 -27.37
N ARG A 658 1.04 -13.66 -28.04
CA ARG A 658 0.94 -15.12 -28.13
C ARG A 658 2.22 -15.74 -28.69
N THR A 659 2.72 -15.20 -29.80
CA THR A 659 3.97 -15.65 -30.42
C THR A 659 5.16 -15.49 -29.47
N ALA A 660 5.27 -14.36 -28.77
CA ALA A 660 6.34 -14.11 -27.82
C ALA A 660 6.27 -15.05 -26.61
N VAL A 661 5.07 -15.31 -26.08
CA VAL A 661 4.84 -16.26 -24.97
C VAL A 661 5.28 -17.67 -25.38
N LEU A 662 4.84 -18.14 -26.55
CA LEU A 662 5.19 -19.47 -27.06
C LEU A 662 6.69 -19.61 -27.36
N GLN A 663 7.31 -18.61 -28.00
CA GLN A 663 8.76 -18.61 -28.25
C GLN A 663 9.56 -18.62 -26.95
N GLN A 664 9.16 -17.82 -25.97
CA GLN A 664 9.83 -17.76 -24.67
C GLN A 664 9.68 -19.08 -23.90
N PHE A 665 8.51 -19.70 -23.98
CA PHE A 665 8.26 -21.03 -23.43
C PHE A 665 9.17 -22.09 -24.06
N GLU A 666 9.30 -22.12 -25.39
CA GLU A 666 10.20 -23.04 -26.10
C GLU A 666 11.67 -22.83 -25.70
N GLN A 667 12.11 -21.57 -25.56
CA GLN A 667 13.46 -21.25 -25.11
C GLN A 667 13.74 -21.77 -23.70
N GLN A 668 12.81 -21.59 -22.76
CA GLN A 668 12.96 -22.11 -21.40
C GLN A 668 12.94 -23.65 -21.37
N ARG A 669 12.06 -24.29 -22.15
CA ARG A 669 12.01 -25.75 -22.27
C ARG A 669 13.35 -26.32 -22.78
N ASN A 670 13.93 -25.69 -23.80
CA ASN A 670 15.22 -26.09 -24.37
C ASN A 670 16.38 -25.86 -23.38
N GLN A 671 16.36 -24.78 -22.58
CA GLN A 671 17.37 -24.54 -21.54
C GLN A 671 17.33 -25.59 -20.42
N ILE A 672 16.13 -26.01 -19.99
CA ILE A 672 15.95 -27.06 -18.98
C ILE A 672 16.42 -28.42 -19.51
N GLN A 673 16.12 -28.74 -20.78
CA GLN A 673 16.59 -29.97 -21.41
C GLN A 673 18.12 -30.01 -21.60
N ASN A 674 18.73 -28.88 -21.99
CA ASN A 674 20.17 -28.79 -22.18
C ASN A 674 20.96 -28.79 -20.86
N SER A 675 20.39 -28.24 -19.78
CA SER A 675 21.00 -28.29 -18.44
C SER A 675 20.88 -29.66 -17.76
N ALA A 676 19.85 -30.44 -18.09
CA ALA A 676 19.73 -31.84 -17.66
C ALA A 676 20.73 -32.79 -18.36
N ALA A 677 21.29 -32.39 -19.52
CA ALA A 677 22.30 -33.15 -20.26
C ALA A 677 23.75 -32.90 -19.80
N ALA A 678 23.97 -31.91 -18.90
CA ALA A 678 25.27 -31.64 -18.29
C ALA A 678 25.30 -32.20 -16.86
N MET A 679 26.20 -33.14 -16.57
CA MET A 679 26.40 -33.72 -15.24
C MET A 679 26.64 -32.63 -14.15
N PRO A 680 26.20 -32.86 -12.90
CA PRO A 680 25.98 -31.77 -11.95
C PRO A 680 27.28 -31.33 -11.26
N VAL A 681 27.48 -30.01 -11.17
CA VAL A 681 28.31 -29.42 -10.11
C VAL A 681 27.42 -29.26 -8.88
N ALA A 682 27.90 -29.76 -7.74
CA ALA A 682 27.18 -29.78 -6.47
C ALA A 682 26.68 -28.38 -6.07
N VAL A 683 25.36 -28.18 -6.14
CA VAL A 683 24.67 -27.03 -5.55
C VAL A 683 24.32 -27.39 -4.11
N SER A 684 24.79 -26.56 -3.18
CA SER A 684 24.57 -26.70 -1.74
C SER A 684 23.08 -26.87 -1.40
N GLU A 685 22.78 -27.83 -0.54
CA GLU A 685 21.44 -28.06 0.02
C GLU A 685 20.97 -26.87 0.87
N ARG A 686 20.26 -25.92 0.27
CA ARG A 686 19.38 -25.00 1.01
C ARG A 686 18.02 -24.93 0.34
N GLN A 687 17.01 -25.26 1.16
CA GLN A 687 15.57 -25.11 0.94
C GLN A 687 14.92 -26.06 -0.08
N LYS A 688 14.77 -27.32 0.30
CA LYS A 688 13.65 -28.16 -0.16
C LYS A 688 12.45 -27.85 0.72
N PHE A 689 11.57 -26.94 0.30
CA PHE A 689 10.16 -27.07 0.68
C PHE A 689 9.69 -28.43 0.15
N ARG A 690 8.85 -29.17 0.88
CA ARG A 690 8.19 -30.37 0.34
C ARG A 690 7.25 -29.92 -0.77
N ALA A 691 7.81 -29.70 -1.96
CA ALA A 691 7.05 -29.44 -3.16
C ALA A 691 6.21 -30.69 -3.43
N ARG A 692 4.91 -30.51 -3.62
CA ARG A 692 4.07 -31.48 -4.30
C ARG A 692 4.82 -31.94 -5.55
N ALA A 693 4.79 -33.23 -5.88
CA ALA A 693 5.35 -33.69 -7.15
C ALA A 693 4.55 -33.05 -8.29
N VAL A 694 5.03 -31.92 -8.79
CA VAL A 694 4.40 -31.14 -9.87
C VAL A 694 4.60 -31.93 -11.16
N SER A 695 3.49 -32.25 -11.82
CA SER A 695 3.53 -32.93 -13.12
C SER A 695 4.24 -32.07 -14.16
N ASP A 696 4.79 -32.68 -15.22
CA ASP A 696 5.44 -31.88 -16.27
C ASP A 696 4.44 -30.95 -16.97
N VAL A 697 3.16 -31.33 -17.04
CA VAL A 697 2.05 -30.49 -17.54
C VAL A 697 1.85 -29.27 -16.65
N GLU A 698 1.74 -29.47 -15.34
CA GLU A 698 1.56 -28.36 -14.40
C GLU A 698 2.78 -27.41 -14.39
N ARG A 699 4.01 -27.90 -14.61
CA ARG A 699 5.17 -27.00 -14.80
C ARG A 699 5.08 -26.16 -16.08
N GLN A 700 4.50 -26.71 -17.15
CA GLN A 700 4.28 -25.96 -18.39
C GLN A 700 3.26 -24.84 -18.16
N ASP A 701 2.16 -25.17 -17.48
CA ASP A 701 1.13 -24.20 -17.12
C ASP A 701 1.68 -23.05 -16.27
N GLN A 702 2.52 -23.36 -15.28
CA GLN A 702 3.16 -22.35 -14.43
C GLN A 702 3.98 -21.32 -15.25
N VAL A 703 4.70 -21.78 -16.27
CA VAL A 703 5.51 -20.89 -17.12
C VAL A 703 4.61 -20.05 -18.04
N LEU A 704 3.66 -20.69 -18.73
CA LEU A 704 2.73 -20.00 -19.64
C LEU A 704 1.88 -18.97 -18.88
N ALA A 705 1.32 -19.36 -17.74
CA ALA A 705 0.55 -18.48 -16.86
C ALA A 705 1.37 -17.28 -16.38
N GLY A 706 2.63 -17.51 -15.96
CA GLY A 706 3.51 -16.43 -15.54
C GLY A 706 3.82 -15.43 -16.66
N LEU A 707 4.02 -15.91 -17.89
CA LEU A 707 4.23 -15.06 -19.06
C LEU A 707 2.96 -14.28 -19.44
N LEU A 708 1.78 -14.91 -19.36
CA LEU A 708 0.49 -14.27 -19.62
C LEU A 708 0.17 -13.18 -18.58
N LEU A 709 0.38 -13.45 -17.29
CA LEU A 709 0.22 -12.47 -16.20
C LEU A 709 1.21 -11.30 -16.34
N GLY A 710 2.41 -11.55 -16.85
CA GLY A 710 3.41 -10.51 -17.12
C GLY A 710 3.18 -9.71 -18.40
N SER A 711 2.24 -10.12 -19.26
CA SER A 711 2.03 -9.52 -20.59
C SER A 711 1.55 -8.06 -20.54
N PRO A 712 1.82 -7.26 -21.58
CA PRO A 712 1.25 -5.92 -21.72
C PRO A 712 -0.28 -5.89 -21.62
N GLU A 713 -0.96 -6.90 -22.15
CA GLU A 713 -2.41 -7.03 -22.12
C GLU A 713 -2.94 -7.23 -20.70
N PHE A 714 -2.27 -8.01 -19.86
CA PHE A 714 -2.67 -8.15 -18.46
C PHE A 714 -2.46 -6.85 -17.68
N GLN A 715 -1.34 -6.17 -17.95
CA GLN A 715 -1.00 -4.91 -17.30
C GLN A 715 -1.90 -3.73 -17.70
N ARG A 716 -2.48 -3.77 -18.91
CA ARG A 716 -3.36 -2.72 -19.44
C ARG A 716 -4.86 -2.94 -19.21
N ARG A 717 -5.23 -4.11 -18.68
CA ARG A 717 -6.62 -4.46 -18.37
C ARG A 717 -7.24 -3.56 -17.34
#